data_AF-A0A1Q2YJT4-F1
#
_entry.id   AF-A0A1Q2YJT4-F1
#
_cell.length_a   1.000
_cell.length_b   1.000
_cell.length_c   1.000
_cell.angle_alpha   90.00
_cell.angle_beta   90.00
_cell.angle_gamma   90.00
#
_symmetry.space_group_name_H-M   'P 1'
#
loop_
_entity.id
_entity.type
_entity.pdbx_description
1 polymer ?
#
loop_
_entity_poly.entity_id
_entity_poly.type
_entity_poly.pdbx_seq_one_letter_code
_entity_poly.pdbx_strand_id
1 'polypeptide(L)'
;MIDIFLWYVVWLSTFGAAAGAAAAVTHEFYYKVQYVLANPDGVHEKEVISFNGTWPLPTIEVNKGDRVKLHLINGLEDSTTSLHFHGLFMKGVGYMDGPVGVTQCPISPGGSMLYDFKVEQSGTYWYHSHSGSQYSDGFRGLFIIHDEEQEAKYTFDKQLSWSVSDWYHLPSAELVKKQLTRYNPTGAEPIPQNLLFNDSRNVTIGIDYDTTYLIRIANIGIMVSQFFSIPGYEFEIVEVDGVYTEQKKAKLAYLTVGQRMSILLKTKSKSDAKSNVIIVTSMDRSMLDTVPVDLELNSINYLVYDESIPMPELPSWIDDQDSFEPINDLDLVPSSHTPLLAEPDHRISLLLHMENLGDGVNYAFLNNYTYVAPKVPTLLTALSAPDSLINDARIYGSNTNSFVLKKDETVEIVINNEDDNKHPMHLHGHQFQIIARSKDFEEPVHYDPDKQDSFAEFPIMRDTVYVEGNGYLVIRFVADNPGVWFFHCHLDFHLEQGLAVTLVEAPDYLDKYIPDDHLQTCERSNMPTKGNAAGNDQDFLNLHGEYVQPAPLPAGFTPKGYVALFTCTAAALYGIWSIYVFGMNDISVTEAGKIDNEKRVMQKYIEILERLKMKSVESRSAEPSAEIEKMLKQVIALNDKLSQL
;
A
#
# COMPACT_ATOMS: atom_id res chain seq x y z
N MET A 1 -21.30 -56.58 12.28
CA MET A 1 -20.95 -55.46 13.17
C MET A 1 -20.30 -54.42 12.28
N ILE A 2 -21.10 -53.61 11.57
CA ILE A 2 -21.64 -52.28 12.00
C ILE A 2 -20.48 -51.27 11.98
N ASP A 3 -20.49 -50.12 11.30
CA ASP A 3 -21.36 -49.46 10.32
C ASP A 3 -20.52 -48.28 9.78
N ILE A 4 -20.53 -47.99 8.48
CA ILE A 4 -20.11 -46.69 7.92
C ILE A 4 -21.19 -46.27 6.93
N PHE A 5 -22.04 -45.33 7.34
CA PHE A 5 -23.09 -44.75 6.51
C PHE A 5 -22.55 -43.51 5.80
N LEU A 6 -22.44 -43.58 4.47
CA LEU A 6 -22.34 -42.44 3.59
C LEU A 6 -23.69 -41.70 3.55
N TRP A 7 -23.67 -40.38 3.71
CA TRP A 7 -24.79 -39.51 3.38
C TRP A 7 -24.56 -38.92 1.98
N TYR A 8 -25.24 -39.49 0.98
CA TYR A 8 -25.50 -38.83 -0.30
C TYR A 8 -26.82 -38.08 -0.20
N VAL A 9 -26.79 -36.75 -0.29
CA VAL A 9 -28.00 -35.93 -0.47
C VAL A 9 -28.22 -35.78 -1.98
N VAL A 10 -29.20 -36.49 -2.51
CA VAL A 10 -29.71 -36.33 -3.88
C VAL A 10 -30.81 -35.28 -3.84
N TRP A 11 -30.56 -34.10 -4.43
CA TRP A 11 -31.61 -33.13 -4.72
C TRP A 11 -32.26 -33.46 -6.05
N LEU A 12 -33.51 -33.90 -6.01
CA LEU A 12 -34.40 -34.04 -7.17
C LEU A 12 -35.28 -32.77 -7.23
N SER A 13 -34.95 -31.84 -8.11
CA SER A 13 -35.76 -30.66 -8.39
C SER A 13 -36.74 -30.96 -9.54
N THR A 14 -38.02 -31.08 -9.19
CA THR A 14 -39.12 -31.03 -10.16
C THR A 14 -39.45 -29.59 -10.51
N PHE A 15 -39.36 -29.27 -11.80
CA PHE A 15 -39.78 -28.01 -12.41
C PHE A 15 -41.25 -27.67 -12.11
N GLY A 16 -41.46 -26.49 -11.54
CA GLY A 16 -42.75 -25.82 -11.48
C GLY A 16 -42.52 -24.32 -11.59
N ALA A 17 -42.78 -23.75 -12.77
CA ALA A 17 -42.72 -22.32 -13.01
C ALA A 17 -43.84 -21.62 -12.23
N ALA A 18 -43.48 -21.00 -11.11
CA ALA A 18 -44.29 -19.99 -10.45
C ALA A 18 -43.39 -18.76 -10.30
N ALA A 19 -43.73 -17.67 -10.98
CA ALA A 19 -43.17 -16.35 -10.72
C ALA A 19 -43.62 -15.91 -9.32
N GLY A 20 -42.92 -16.37 -8.30
CA GLY A 20 -43.04 -15.89 -6.93
C GLY A 20 -42.10 -14.71 -6.76
N ALA A 21 -42.60 -13.58 -6.28
CA ALA A 21 -41.74 -12.57 -5.70
C ALA A 21 -40.87 -13.27 -4.64
N ALA A 22 -39.56 -13.34 -4.87
CA ALA A 22 -38.64 -13.93 -3.92
C ALA A 22 -38.81 -13.19 -2.59
N ALA A 23 -39.30 -13.89 -1.56
CA ALA A 23 -39.42 -13.31 -0.23
C ALA A 23 -38.00 -13.05 0.29
N ALA A 24 -37.72 -11.82 0.74
CA ALA A 24 -36.44 -11.47 1.35
C ALA A 24 -36.05 -12.51 2.42
N VAL A 25 -34.93 -13.20 2.21
CA VAL A 25 -34.40 -14.22 3.09
C VAL A 25 -33.49 -13.57 4.12
N THR A 26 -33.51 -14.05 5.36
CA THR A 26 -32.48 -13.70 6.34
C THR A 26 -31.44 -14.80 6.39
N HIS A 27 -30.20 -14.45 6.05
CA HIS A 27 -29.03 -15.33 6.17
C HIS A 27 -28.35 -15.04 7.49
N GLU A 28 -28.24 -16.05 8.35
CA GLU A 28 -27.63 -15.91 9.66
C GLU A 28 -26.36 -16.76 9.75
N PHE A 29 -25.24 -16.11 10.03
CA PHE A 29 -23.91 -16.71 10.08
C PHE A 29 -23.30 -16.56 11.47
N TYR A 30 -22.59 -17.60 11.91
CA TYR A 30 -21.86 -17.63 13.17
C TYR A 30 -20.40 -17.94 12.87
N TYR A 31 -19.54 -16.92 12.86
CA TYR A 31 -18.14 -17.05 12.53
C TYR A 31 -17.27 -16.69 13.72
N LYS A 32 -16.53 -17.69 14.22
CA LYS A 32 -15.47 -17.49 15.18
C LYS A 32 -14.15 -17.34 14.44
N VAL A 33 -13.47 -16.20 14.62
CA VAL A 33 -12.13 -15.98 14.04
C VAL A 33 -11.07 -16.67 14.87
N GLN A 34 -10.17 -17.41 14.22
CA GLN A 34 -9.12 -18.19 14.89
C GLN A 34 -7.88 -18.28 14.00
N TYR A 35 -6.71 -18.37 14.61
CA TYR A 35 -5.49 -18.71 13.89
C TYR A 35 -5.50 -20.19 13.46
N VAL A 36 -5.08 -20.43 12.22
CA VAL A 36 -4.75 -21.75 11.67
C VAL A 36 -3.48 -21.64 10.84
N LEU A 37 -2.75 -22.75 10.66
CA LEU A 37 -1.61 -22.77 9.75
C LEU A 37 -2.08 -23.00 8.31
N ALA A 38 -1.53 -22.23 7.38
CA ALA A 38 -1.74 -22.40 5.95
C ALA A 38 -0.46 -22.16 5.16
N ASN A 39 -0.35 -22.83 4.01
CA ASN A 39 0.76 -22.68 3.07
C ASN A 39 0.20 -22.54 1.64
N PRO A 40 -0.45 -21.40 1.31
CA PRO A 40 -1.17 -21.24 0.04
C PRO A 40 -0.25 -21.17 -1.18
N ASP A 41 1.00 -20.73 -1.01
CA ASP A 41 1.97 -20.65 -2.09
C ASP A 41 2.87 -21.87 -2.22
N GLY A 42 2.71 -22.85 -1.34
CA GLY A 42 3.45 -24.11 -1.32
C GLY A 42 4.90 -24.00 -0.82
N VAL A 43 5.37 -22.81 -0.43
CA VAL A 43 6.78 -22.58 -0.04
C VAL A 43 6.93 -22.13 1.41
N HIS A 44 5.91 -21.54 2.04
CA HIS A 44 5.99 -21.06 3.40
C HIS A 44 4.68 -21.25 4.18
N GLU A 45 4.74 -21.99 5.28
CA GLU A 45 3.62 -22.12 6.21
C GLU A 45 3.60 -20.93 7.18
N LYS A 46 2.48 -20.22 7.26
CA LYS A 46 2.25 -19.15 8.24
C LYS A 46 0.91 -19.29 8.94
N GLU A 47 0.77 -18.60 10.06
CA GLU A 47 -0.53 -18.43 10.71
C GLU A 47 -1.41 -17.48 9.88
N VAL A 48 -2.63 -17.93 9.59
CA VAL A 48 -3.68 -17.19 8.91
C VAL A 48 -4.94 -17.18 9.76
N ILE A 49 -5.82 -16.22 9.50
CA ILE A 49 -7.07 -16.05 10.24
C ILE A 49 -8.21 -16.73 9.49
N SER A 50 -8.83 -17.68 10.16
CA SER A 50 -9.89 -18.56 9.65
C SER A 50 -11.27 -18.18 10.20
N PHE A 51 -12.32 -18.66 9.53
CA PHE A 51 -13.65 -18.77 10.12
C PHE A 51 -13.89 -20.20 10.57
N ASN A 52 -14.17 -20.38 11.87
CA ASN A 52 -14.45 -21.69 12.48
C ASN A 52 -13.36 -22.75 12.18
N GLY A 53 -12.09 -22.33 12.13
CA GLY A 53 -10.95 -23.21 11.85
C GLY A 53 -10.76 -23.57 10.37
N THR A 54 -11.49 -22.94 9.45
CA THR A 54 -11.36 -23.16 8.00
C THR A 54 -10.83 -21.92 7.29
N TRP A 55 -9.79 -22.12 6.48
CA TRP A 55 -9.22 -21.13 5.58
C TRP A 55 -8.95 -21.80 4.22
N PRO A 56 -9.20 -21.15 3.06
CA PRO A 56 -9.67 -19.77 2.86
C PRO A 56 -11.08 -19.47 3.41
N LEU A 57 -11.41 -18.20 3.60
CA LEU A 57 -12.73 -17.80 4.09
C LEU A 57 -13.82 -18.04 3.01
N PRO A 58 -15.06 -18.36 3.40
CA PRO A 58 -16.11 -18.66 2.46
C PRO A 58 -16.50 -17.43 1.63
N THR A 59 -16.87 -17.64 0.37
CA THR A 59 -17.64 -16.63 -0.36
C THR A 59 -19.05 -16.56 0.23
N ILE A 60 -19.49 -15.36 0.61
CA ILE A 60 -20.86 -15.13 1.09
C ILE A 60 -21.71 -14.74 -0.12
N GLU A 61 -22.71 -15.53 -0.45
CA GLU A 61 -23.63 -15.30 -1.57
C GLU A 61 -25.03 -15.05 -1.04
N VAL A 62 -25.64 -13.94 -1.44
CA VAL A 62 -27.01 -13.54 -1.06
C VAL A 62 -27.73 -12.93 -2.26
N ASN A 63 -29.04 -12.76 -2.18
CA ASN A 63 -29.81 -12.05 -3.20
C ASN A 63 -30.08 -10.61 -2.77
N LYS A 64 -30.23 -9.73 -3.75
CA LYS A 64 -30.74 -8.38 -3.53
C LYS A 64 -32.08 -8.43 -2.79
N GLY A 65 -32.19 -7.65 -1.73
CA GLY A 65 -33.33 -7.60 -0.82
C GLY A 65 -33.20 -8.48 0.42
N ASP A 66 -32.25 -9.41 0.46
CA ASP A 66 -31.99 -10.26 1.62
C ASP A 66 -31.43 -9.46 2.81
N ARG A 67 -31.49 -10.07 4.00
CA ARG A 67 -30.89 -9.55 5.24
C ARG A 67 -29.75 -10.44 5.67
N VAL A 68 -28.61 -9.86 6.01
CA VAL A 68 -27.44 -10.58 6.53
C VAL A 68 -27.31 -10.31 8.02
N LYS A 69 -27.19 -11.38 8.80
CA LYS A 69 -26.91 -11.37 10.24
C LYS A 69 -25.64 -12.18 10.50
N LEU A 70 -24.50 -11.51 10.60
CA LEU A 70 -23.20 -12.15 10.82
C LEU A 70 -22.75 -11.90 12.25
N HIS A 71 -22.79 -12.94 13.08
CA HIS A 71 -22.23 -12.95 14.42
C HIS A 71 -20.74 -13.24 14.35
N LEU A 72 -19.93 -12.19 14.48
CA LEU A 72 -18.47 -12.31 14.48
C LEU A 72 -17.97 -12.44 15.92
N ILE A 73 -17.28 -13.54 16.21
CA ILE A 73 -16.74 -13.85 17.54
C ILE A 73 -15.22 -13.81 17.45
N ASN A 74 -14.59 -12.89 18.19
CA ASN A 74 -13.13 -12.82 18.24
C ASN A 74 -12.56 -13.97 19.08
N GLY A 75 -12.03 -15.00 18.42
CA GLY A 75 -11.31 -16.11 19.04
C GLY A 75 -9.79 -16.01 18.95
N LEU A 76 -9.24 -14.87 18.51
CA LEU A 76 -7.81 -14.57 18.57
C LEU A 76 -7.42 -14.25 20.01
N GLU A 77 -6.25 -14.70 20.46
CA GLU A 77 -5.84 -14.57 21.88
C GLU A 77 -5.14 -13.24 22.17
N ASP A 78 -4.49 -12.66 21.17
CA ASP A 78 -3.54 -11.55 21.29
C ASP A 78 -3.87 -10.36 20.38
N SER A 79 -4.94 -10.45 19.59
CA SER A 79 -5.30 -9.43 18.61
C SER A 79 -6.77 -9.05 18.66
N THR A 80 -7.06 -7.77 18.44
CA THR A 80 -8.41 -7.29 18.18
C THR A 80 -8.82 -7.58 16.75
N THR A 81 -10.11 -7.39 16.43
CA THR A 81 -10.58 -7.49 15.06
C THR A 81 -11.80 -6.60 14.79
N SER A 82 -12.11 -6.42 13.51
CA SER A 82 -13.37 -5.89 13.00
C SER A 82 -13.63 -6.51 11.62
N LEU A 83 -14.78 -6.23 11.02
CA LEU A 83 -15.12 -6.70 9.68
C LEU A 83 -15.77 -5.58 8.90
N HIS A 84 -15.18 -5.26 7.75
CA HIS A 84 -15.73 -4.32 6.77
C HIS A 84 -16.27 -5.09 5.56
N PHE A 85 -17.41 -4.64 5.03
CA PHE A 85 -18.01 -5.18 3.80
C PHE A 85 -17.78 -4.16 2.69
N HIS A 86 -16.65 -4.34 2.00
CA HIS A 86 -16.13 -3.40 1.00
C HIS A 86 -17.15 -3.11 -0.10
N GLY A 87 -17.44 -1.82 -0.28
CA GLY A 87 -18.34 -1.29 -1.31
C GLY A 87 -19.84 -1.35 -0.95
N LEU A 88 -20.21 -1.92 0.20
CA LEU A 88 -21.59 -1.83 0.69
C LEU A 88 -21.86 -0.43 1.28
N PHE A 89 -23.00 0.16 0.93
CA PHE A 89 -23.37 1.51 1.33
C PHE A 89 -23.77 1.63 2.81
N MET A 90 -24.14 0.52 3.45
CA MET A 90 -24.63 0.51 4.84
C MET A 90 -25.72 1.57 5.11
N LYS A 91 -26.61 1.79 4.14
CA LYS A 91 -27.57 2.91 4.16
C LYS A 91 -28.47 2.84 5.40
N GLY A 92 -28.40 3.88 6.23
CA GLY A 92 -29.15 3.98 7.49
C GLY A 92 -28.64 3.10 8.64
N VAL A 93 -27.58 2.32 8.42
CA VAL A 93 -26.95 1.43 9.42
C VAL A 93 -25.42 1.58 9.38
N GLY A 94 -24.90 2.80 9.22
CA GLY A 94 -23.46 3.07 9.10
C GLY A 94 -22.61 2.56 10.27
N TYR A 95 -23.20 2.30 11.44
CA TYR A 95 -22.52 1.61 12.55
C TYR A 95 -22.14 0.14 12.24
N MET A 96 -22.67 -0.45 11.17
CA MET A 96 -22.33 -1.80 10.68
C MET A 96 -21.18 -1.81 9.66
N ASP A 97 -20.53 -0.65 9.42
CA ASP A 97 -19.54 -0.51 8.35
C ASP A 97 -18.20 -1.20 8.64
N GLY A 98 -17.75 -1.30 9.90
CA GLY A 98 -16.54 -2.08 10.22
C GLY A 98 -15.22 -1.36 10.55
N PRO A 99 -14.94 -0.10 10.16
CA PRO A 99 -13.63 0.51 10.44
C PRO A 99 -13.46 0.91 11.92
N VAL A 100 -12.40 0.39 12.54
CA VAL A 100 -12.04 0.65 13.95
C VAL A 100 -11.67 2.13 14.15
N GLY A 101 -12.25 2.76 15.17
CA GLY A 101 -12.02 4.17 15.47
C GLY A 101 -12.81 5.14 14.58
N VAL A 102 -13.54 4.64 13.58
CA VAL A 102 -14.41 5.44 12.72
C VAL A 102 -15.87 5.16 13.09
N THR A 103 -16.39 3.97 12.78
CA THR A 103 -17.80 3.61 13.01
C THR A 103 -17.99 2.76 14.26
N GLN A 104 -16.94 2.06 14.70
CA GLN A 104 -17.01 1.16 15.86
C GLN A 104 -15.71 1.08 16.67
N CYS A 105 -15.82 0.51 17.86
CA CYS A 105 -14.68 0.04 18.65
C CYS A 105 -14.20 -1.33 18.15
N PRO A 106 -12.94 -1.70 18.42
CA PRO A 106 -12.42 -3.01 18.05
C PRO A 106 -13.06 -4.12 18.88
N ILE A 107 -13.30 -5.28 18.27
CA ILE A 107 -13.78 -6.48 18.97
C ILE A 107 -12.57 -7.12 19.65
N SER A 108 -12.47 -6.99 20.98
CA SER A 108 -11.38 -7.58 21.78
C SER A 108 -11.44 -9.11 21.84
N PRO A 109 -10.32 -9.80 22.15
CA PRO A 109 -10.29 -11.25 22.41
C PRO A 109 -11.45 -11.74 23.28
N GLY A 110 -12.14 -12.79 22.83
CA GLY A 110 -13.33 -13.36 23.48
C GLY A 110 -14.59 -12.49 23.41
N GLY A 111 -14.56 -11.36 22.70
CA GLY A 111 -15.71 -10.52 22.38
C GLY A 111 -16.47 -10.99 21.15
N SER A 112 -17.63 -10.40 20.90
CA SER A 112 -18.44 -10.66 19.71
C SER A 112 -19.24 -9.43 19.31
N MET A 113 -19.56 -9.33 18.02
CA MET A 113 -20.42 -8.28 17.46
C MET A 113 -21.31 -8.87 16.36
N LEU A 114 -22.56 -8.42 16.28
CA LEU A 114 -23.50 -8.76 15.23
C LEU A 114 -23.49 -7.67 14.16
N TYR A 115 -23.10 -8.05 12.95
CA TYR A 115 -23.33 -7.25 11.75
C TYR A 115 -24.72 -7.61 11.18
N ASP A 116 -25.67 -6.67 11.26
CA ASP A 116 -27.07 -6.89 10.87
C ASP A 116 -27.58 -5.79 9.93
N PHE A 117 -27.61 -6.09 8.63
CA PHE A 117 -27.98 -5.14 7.59
C PHE A 117 -28.81 -5.78 6.48
N LYS A 118 -29.56 -4.95 5.77
CA LYS A 118 -30.28 -5.35 4.56
C LYS A 118 -29.44 -5.02 3.34
N VAL A 119 -29.46 -5.91 2.35
CA VAL A 119 -28.67 -5.79 1.13
C VAL A 119 -29.56 -5.27 0.01
N GLU A 120 -29.38 -4.01 -0.38
CA GLU A 120 -30.18 -3.37 -1.46
C GLU A 120 -29.40 -3.20 -2.77
N GLN A 121 -28.06 -3.34 -2.69
CA GLN A 121 -27.16 -3.34 -3.83
C GLN A 121 -27.17 -4.69 -4.56
N SER A 122 -26.48 -4.76 -5.69
CA SER A 122 -26.19 -6.01 -6.41
C SER A 122 -24.84 -5.93 -7.10
N GLY A 123 -24.24 -7.08 -7.40
CA GLY A 123 -22.92 -7.16 -8.03
C GLY A 123 -21.87 -7.82 -7.15
N THR A 124 -20.60 -7.47 -7.40
CA THR A 124 -19.44 -8.15 -6.83
C THR A 124 -18.74 -7.29 -5.77
N TYR A 125 -18.69 -7.82 -4.56
CA TYR A 125 -18.10 -7.19 -3.39
C TYR A 125 -17.21 -8.19 -2.66
N TRP A 126 -16.63 -7.77 -1.54
CA TRP A 126 -15.81 -8.60 -0.68
C TRP A 126 -15.86 -8.06 0.73
N TYR A 127 -15.37 -8.84 1.68
CA TYR A 127 -15.27 -8.45 3.08
C TYR A 127 -13.86 -8.73 3.58
N HIS A 128 -13.38 -7.89 4.49
CA HIS A 128 -12.06 -8.06 5.09
C HIS A 128 -12.00 -7.43 6.49
N SER A 129 -10.99 -7.82 7.26
CA SER A 129 -10.71 -7.13 8.51
C SER A 129 -10.30 -5.69 8.27
N HIS A 130 -10.79 -4.79 9.12
CA HIS A 130 -10.43 -3.37 9.13
C HIS A 130 -9.77 -2.96 10.46
N SER A 131 -9.01 -3.90 11.04
CA SER A 131 -8.26 -3.76 12.27
C SER A 131 -6.76 -3.95 11.99
N GLY A 132 -6.06 -2.84 11.72
CA GLY A 132 -4.69 -2.89 11.21
C GLY A 132 -4.60 -3.64 9.88
N SER A 133 -3.42 -4.13 9.54
CA SER A 133 -3.20 -4.96 8.34
C SER A 133 -3.62 -6.43 8.44
N GLN A 134 -4.58 -6.72 9.31
CA GLN A 134 -4.96 -8.09 9.67
C GLN A 134 -5.46 -8.93 8.47
N TYR A 135 -6.00 -8.30 7.42
CA TYR A 135 -6.43 -9.05 6.24
C TYR A 135 -5.27 -9.57 5.37
N SER A 136 -4.04 -9.09 5.59
CA SER A 136 -2.78 -9.69 5.07
C SER A 136 -2.52 -11.09 5.63
N ASP A 137 -3.09 -11.39 6.80
CA ASP A 137 -3.07 -12.71 7.41
C ASP A 137 -4.29 -13.55 6.99
N GLY A 138 -4.90 -13.22 5.86
CA GLY A 138 -5.95 -14.04 5.23
C GLY A 138 -7.36 -13.79 5.76
N PHE A 139 -7.59 -12.78 6.60
CA PHE A 139 -8.94 -12.39 7.03
C PHE A 139 -9.66 -11.57 5.93
N ARG A 140 -10.00 -12.25 4.83
CA ARG A 140 -10.68 -11.69 3.65
C ARG A 140 -11.47 -12.76 2.90
N GLY A 141 -12.56 -12.38 2.24
CA GLY A 141 -13.37 -13.28 1.41
C GLY A 141 -14.33 -12.52 0.49
N LEU A 142 -14.85 -13.18 -0.55
CA LEU A 142 -15.77 -12.55 -1.50
C LEU A 142 -17.19 -12.42 -0.92
N PHE A 143 -17.92 -11.40 -1.36
CA PHE A 143 -19.31 -11.15 -1.03
C PHE A 143 -20.09 -10.87 -2.33
N ILE A 144 -20.94 -11.80 -2.75
CA ILE A 144 -21.66 -11.71 -4.03
C ILE A 144 -23.12 -11.46 -3.75
N ILE A 145 -23.68 -10.47 -4.44
CA ILE A 145 -25.09 -10.13 -4.34
C ILE A 145 -25.75 -10.35 -5.69
N HIS A 146 -26.55 -11.40 -5.78
CA HIS A 146 -27.28 -11.75 -6.99
C HIS A 146 -28.48 -10.84 -7.21
N ASP A 147 -28.67 -10.43 -8.46
CA ASP A 147 -29.84 -9.71 -8.94
C ASP A 147 -30.29 -10.36 -10.24
N GLU A 148 -31.30 -11.23 -10.14
CA GLU A 148 -31.81 -11.99 -11.28
C GLU A 148 -32.24 -11.08 -12.44
N GLU A 149 -32.76 -9.88 -12.16
CA GLU A 149 -33.20 -8.93 -13.19
C GLU A 149 -32.02 -8.34 -13.95
N GLN A 150 -30.95 -7.96 -13.23
CA GLN A 150 -29.74 -7.44 -13.86
C GLN A 150 -28.97 -8.55 -14.59
N GLU A 151 -28.80 -9.70 -13.95
CA GLU A 151 -28.09 -10.84 -14.53
C GLU A 151 -28.78 -11.38 -15.78
N ALA A 152 -30.12 -11.37 -15.83
CA ALA A 152 -30.89 -11.79 -17.01
C ALA A 152 -30.68 -10.89 -18.25
N LYS A 153 -30.06 -9.71 -18.13
CA LYS A 153 -29.69 -8.86 -19.27
C LYS A 153 -28.49 -9.41 -20.04
N TYR A 154 -27.73 -10.33 -19.42
CA TYR A 154 -26.56 -10.98 -20.00
C TYR A 154 -26.88 -12.43 -20.35
N THR A 155 -26.32 -12.93 -21.45
CA THR A 155 -26.47 -14.33 -21.83
C THR A 155 -25.26 -15.13 -21.37
N PHE A 156 -25.40 -15.86 -20.27
CA PHE A 156 -24.37 -16.76 -19.75
C PHE A 156 -24.98 -18.09 -19.29
N ASP A 157 -24.17 -19.14 -19.30
CA ASP A 157 -24.56 -20.50 -18.95
C ASP A 157 -24.15 -20.87 -17.51
N LYS A 158 -23.03 -20.32 -17.04
CA LYS A 158 -22.43 -20.61 -15.73
C LYS A 158 -21.80 -19.36 -15.10
N GLN A 159 -21.69 -19.36 -13.77
CA GLN A 159 -20.98 -18.32 -13.03
C GLN A 159 -19.73 -18.89 -12.35
N LEU A 160 -18.69 -18.07 -12.24
CA LEU A 160 -17.47 -18.33 -11.48
C LEU A 160 -17.09 -17.08 -10.68
N SER A 161 -16.30 -17.28 -9.62
CA SER A 161 -15.80 -16.18 -8.80
C SER A 161 -14.35 -16.43 -8.42
N TRP A 162 -13.52 -15.43 -8.66
CA TRP A 162 -12.08 -15.48 -8.54
C TRP A 162 -11.57 -14.34 -7.65
N SER A 163 -10.60 -14.65 -6.83
CA SER A 163 -9.80 -13.68 -6.11
C SER A 163 -8.37 -13.68 -6.61
N VAL A 164 -7.77 -12.50 -6.69
CA VAL A 164 -6.34 -12.30 -6.93
C VAL A 164 -5.76 -11.50 -5.77
N SER A 165 -4.55 -11.80 -5.34
CA SER A 165 -3.90 -11.08 -4.24
C SER A 165 -2.39 -11.23 -4.26
N ASP A 166 -1.68 -10.30 -3.64
CA ASP A 166 -0.32 -10.54 -3.17
C ASP A 166 -0.30 -11.38 -1.88
N TRP A 167 0.88 -11.94 -1.59
CA TRP A 167 1.10 -12.79 -0.44
C TRP A 167 2.42 -12.50 0.27
N TYR A 168 2.32 -12.41 1.58
CA TYR A 168 3.44 -12.17 2.49
C TYR A 168 3.64 -13.36 3.42
N HIS A 169 4.90 -13.75 3.61
CA HIS A 169 5.28 -14.82 4.54
C HIS A 169 5.31 -14.38 6.00
N LEU A 170 5.51 -13.08 6.24
CA LEU A 170 5.52 -12.54 7.59
C LEU A 170 4.11 -12.19 8.06
N PRO A 171 3.82 -12.28 9.37
CA PRO A 171 2.58 -11.78 9.94
C PRO A 171 2.42 -10.28 9.72
N SER A 172 1.17 -9.83 9.56
CA SER A 172 0.82 -8.40 9.36
C SER A 172 1.48 -7.46 10.37
N ALA A 173 1.43 -7.80 11.65
CA ALA A 173 2.03 -7.01 12.73
C ALA A 173 3.56 -6.86 12.62
N GLU A 174 4.26 -7.81 12.00
CA GLU A 174 5.70 -7.69 11.73
C GLU A 174 5.98 -6.84 10.49
N LEU A 175 5.15 -6.97 9.45
CA LEU A 175 5.24 -6.14 8.24
C LEU A 175 5.06 -4.66 8.59
N VAL A 176 4.02 -4.31 9.36
CA VAL A 176 3.78 -2.93 9.80
C VAL A 176 4.93 -2.39 10.64
N LYS A 177 5.51 -3.19 11.54
CA LYS A 177 6.71 -2.79 12.32
C LYS A 177 7.95 -2.56 11.46
N LYS A 178 8.09 -3.32 10.37
CA LYS A 178 9.19 -3.13 9.40
C LYS A 178 8.97 -1.90 8.53
N GLN A 179 7.72 -1.56 8.24
CA GLN A 179 7.36 -0.36 7.52
C GLN A 179 7.53 0.90 8.38
N LEU A 180 6.87 0.94 9.54
CA LEU A 180 6.83 2.09 10.45
C LEU A 180 8.04 2.10 11.39
N THR A 181 9.22 2.39 10.82
CA THR A 181 10.47 2.44 11.57
C THR A 181 11.44 3.48 11.04
N ARG A 182 12.20 4.11 11.94
CA ARG A 182 13.27 5.05 11.59
C ARG A 182 14.41 4.46 10.76
N TYR A 183 14.45 3.13 10.66
CA TYR A 183 15.40 2.39 9.83
C TYR A 183 14.90 2.16 8.40
N ASN A 184 13.67 2.58 8.10
CA ASN A 184 13.07 2.65 6.77
C ASN A 184 12.67 4.11 6.44
N PRO A 185 13.63 5.05 6.38
CA PRO A 185 13.32 6.48 6.20
C PRO A 185 12.80 6.83 4.81
N THR A 186 12.87 5.91 3.84
CA THR A 186 12.26 6.08 2.52
C THR A 186 10.75 5.83 2.58
N GLY A 187 10.26 5.11 3.60
CA GLY A 187 8.89 4.59 3.60
C GLY A 187 8.69 3.42 2.65
N ALA A 188 9.78 2.73 2.26
CA ALA A 188 9.75 1.67 1.27
C ALA A 188 8.84 0.51 1.70
N GLU A 189 7.81 0.20 0.93
CA GLU A 189 6.81 -0.79 1.33
C GLU A 189 7.39 -2.21 1.37
N PRO A 190 6.90 -3.09 2.26
CA PRO A 190 7.26 -4.49 2.23
C PRO A 190 6.89 -5.12 0.87
N ILE A 191 7.88 -5.72 0.20
CA ILE A 191 7.68 -6.43 -1.06
C ILE A 191 7.03 -7.81 -0.80
N PRO A 192 5.95 -8.19 -1.50
CA PRO A 192 5.33 -9.50 -1.35
C PRO A 192 6.21 -10.61 -1.95
N GLN A 193 6.02 -11.85 -1.50
CA GLN A 193 6.80 -12.99 -1.98
C GLN A 193 6.17 -13.68 -3.19
N ASN A 194 4.85 -13.59 -3.35
CA ASN A 194 4.10 -14.25 -4.42
C ASN A 194 2.79 -13.52 -4.74
N LEU A 195 2.22 -13.86 -5.89
CA LEU A 195 0.80 -13.68 -6.17
C LEU A 195 0.02 -14.98 -5.89
N LEU A 196 -1.19 -14.84 -5.39
CA LEU A 196 -2.18 -15.92 -5.25
C LEU A 196 -3.37 -15.68 -6.16
N PHE A 197 -3.92 -16.78 -6.63
CA PHE A 197 -5.18 -16.87 -7.35
C PHE A 197 -6.08 -17.85 -6.59
N ASN A 198 -7.27 -17.43 -6.15
CA ASN A 198 -8.13 -18.22 -5.26
C ASN A 198 -7.38 -18.79 -4.05
N ASP A 199 -6.58 -17.94 -3.39
CA ASP A 199 -5.77 -18.29 -2.22
C ASP A 199 -4.86 -19.52 -2.42
N SER A 200 -4.39 -19.73 -3.66
CA SER A 200 -3.45 -20.79 -4.04
C SER A 200 -2.57 -20.33 -5.20
N ARG A 201 -1.62 -21.17 -5.60
CA ARG A 201 -0.84 -21.02 -6.84
C ARG A 201 -1.13 -22.14 -7.83
N ASN A 202 -0.87 -21.89 -9.11
CA ASN A 202 -1.00 -22.87 -10.21
C ASN A 202 -2.39 -23.52 -10.26
N VAL A 203 -3.44 -22.72 -9.99
CA VAL A 203 -4.81 -23.19 -9.89
C VAL A 203 -5.30 -23.69 -11.23
N THR A 204 -6.00 -24.82 -11.21
CA THR A 204 -6.64 -25.42 -12.39
C THR A 204 -8.15 -25.45 -12.21
N ILE A 205 -8.88 -24.88 -13.16
CA ILE A 205 -10.34 -24.83 -13.16
C ILE A 205 -10.86 -25.55 -14.41
N GLY A 206 -11.76 -26.51 -14.23
CA GLY A 206 -12.43 -27.19 -15.33
C GLY A 206 -13.44 -26.28 -16.03
N ILE A 207 -13.41 -26.24 -17.37
CA ILE A 207 -14.35 -25.46 -18.18
C ILE A 207 -14.98 -26.31 -19.30
N ASP A 208 -16.19 -25.95 -19.69
CA ASP A 208 -16.91 -26.62 -20.78
C ASP A 208 -16.65 -25.92 -22.12
N TYR A 209 -16.74 -26.70 -23.20
CA TYR A 209 -16.78 -26.16 -24.56
C TYR A 209 -18.08 -25.39 -24.82
N ASP A 210 -18.03 -24.44 -25.77
CA ASP A 210 -19.21 -23.71 -26.28
C ASP A 210 -20.09 -23.06 -25.19
N THR A 211 -19.48 -22.64 -24.08
CA THR A 211 -20.15 -22.17 -22.87
C THR A 211 -19.74 -20.73 -22.57
N THR A 212 -20.70 -19.87 -22.22
CA THR A 212 -20.42 -18.51 -21.77
C THR A 212 -20.41 -18.48 -20.25
N TYR A 213 -19.31 -18.00 -19.67
CA TYR A 213 -19.17 -17.83 -18.22
C TYR A 213 -19.31 -16.35 -17.85
N LEU A 214 -20.10 -16.06 -16.82
CA LEU A 214 -19.99 -14.81 -16.05
C LEU A 214 -18.95 -15.04 -14.96
N ILE A 215 -17.86 -14.29 -14.99
CA ILE A 215 -16.72 -14.48 -14.10
C ILE A 215 -16.52 -13.21 -13.30
N ARG A 216 -16.65 -13.31 -11.98
CA ARG A 216 -16.47 -12.22 -11.02
C ARG A 216 -15.04 -12.27 -10.50
N ILE A 217 -14.32 -11.16 -10.55
CA ILE A 217 -12.89 -11.09 -10.21
C ILE A 217 -12.71 -9.95 -9.22
N ALA A 218 -12.03 -10.20 -8.11
CA ALA A 218 -11.67 -9.17 -7.13
C ALA A 218 -10.17 -9.20 -6.82
N ASN A 219 -9.52 -8.04 -6.80
CA ASN A 219 -8.20 -7.90 -6.21
C ASN A 219 -8.33 -7.64 -4.71
N ILE A 220 -8.13 -8.70 -3.92
CA ILE A 220 -8.21 -8.70 -2.44
C ILE A 220 -6.80 -8.63 -1.81
N GLY A 221 -5.82 -8.14 -2.56
CA GLY A 221 -4.43 -7.94 -2.12
C GLY A 221 -4.25 -6.81 -1.11
N ILE A 222 -3.03 -6.69 -0.61
CA ILE A 222 -2.62 -5.71 0.40
C ILE A 222 -2.00 -4.48 -0.24
N MET A 223 -1.24 -4.68 -1.31
CA MET A 223 -0.42 -3.64 -1.89
C MET A 223 -0.53 -3.56 -3.41
N VAL A 224 -0.25 -4.65 -4.12
CA VAL A 224 0.05 -4.56 -5.54
C VAL A 224 -1.20 -4.60 -6.41
N SER A 225 -1.27 -3.64 -7.33
CA SER A 225 -2.18 -3.72 -8.47
C SER A 225 -1.73 -4.86 -9.39
N GLN A 226 -2.70 -5.45 -10.11
CA GLN A 226 -2.43 -6.59 -10.98
C GLN A 226 -3.02 -6.39 -12.37
N PHE A 227 -2.22 -6.73 -13.39
CA PHE A 227 -2.70 -6.92 -14.74
C PHE A 227 -3.33 -8.30 -14.88
N PHE A 228 -4.50 -8.39 -15.50
CA PHE A 228 -5.24 -9.63 -15.71
C PHE A 228 -5.48 -9.90 -17.20
N SER A 229 -5.16 -11.11 -17.65
CA SER A 229 -5.41 -11.57 -19.03
C SER A 229 -5.75 -13.05 -19.10
N ILE A 230 -6.47 -13.42 -20.17
CA ILE A 230 -6.68 -14.80 -20.59
C ILE A 230 -6.14 -14.93 -22.03
N PRO A 231 -4.86 -15.27 -22.22
CA PRO A 231 -4.23 -15.28 -23.54
C PRO A 231 -5.01 -16.11 -24.57
N GLY A 232 -5.23 -15.53 -25.74
CA GLY A 232 -6.01 -16.15 -26.82
C GLY A 232 -7.53 -16.01 -26.69
N TYR A 233 -7.99 -15.21 -25.71
CA TYR A 233 -9.37 -14.76 -25.56
C TYR A 233 -9.45 -13.24 -25.50
N GLU A 234 -10.60 -12.73 -25.91
CA GLU A 234 -11.10 -11.40 -25.58
C GLU A 234 -12.31 -11.63 -24.68
N PHE A 235 -12.44 -10.82 -23.63
CA PHE A 235 -13.55 -10.89 -22.69
C PHE A 235 -14.35 -9.59 -22.71
N GLU A 236 -15.61 -9.66 -22.29
CA GLU A 236 -16.50 -8.51 -22.25
C GLU A 236 -16.74 -8.09 -20.80
N ILE A 237 -16.28 -6.91 -20.41
CA ILE A 237 -16.55 -6.33 -19.09
C ILE A 237 -18.03 -5.92 -19.01
N VAL A 238 -18.70 -6.33 -17.94
CA VAL A 238 -20.12 -6.09 -17.70
C VAL A 238 -20.44 -5.46 -16.35
N GLU A 239 -19.47 -5.41 -15.44
CA GLU A 239 -19.60 -4.82 -14.12
C GLU A 239 -18.22 -4.36 -13.62
N VAL A 240 -18.16 -3.23 -12.93
CA VAL A 240 -17.02 -2.82 -12.10
C VAL A 240 -17.53 -2.35 -10.74
N ASP A 241 -16.96 -2.85 -9.66
CA ASP A 241 -17.28 -2.44 -8.28
C ASP A 241 -18.78 -2.38 -7.94
N GLY A 242 -19.58 -3.34 -8.42
CA GLY A 242 -21.04 -3.37 -8.25
C GLY A 242 -21.83 -2.46 -9.21
N VAL A 243 -21.17 -1.75 -10.12
CA VAL A 243 -21.80 -0.94 -11.17
C VAL A 243 -21.81 -1.72 -12.48
N TYR A 244 -22.99 -2.15 -12.90
CA TYR A 244 -23.18 -2.78 -14.22
C TYR A 244 -22.89 -1.79 -15.34
N THR A 245 -22.12 -2.22 -16.35
CA THR A 245 -21.67 -1.39 -17.48
C THR A 245 -22.30 -1.84 -18.80
N GLU A 246 -22.22 -0.98 -19.80
CA GLU A 246 -22.28 -1.46 -21.19
C GLU A 246 -21.15 -2.47 -21.45
N GLN A 247 -21.42 -3.46 -22.31
CA GLN A 247 -20.42 -4.49 -22.65
C GLN A 247 -19.24 -3.86 -23.38
N LYS A 248 -18.06 -3.96 -22.76
CA LYS A 248 -16.82 -3.44 -23.34
C LYS A 248 -15.79 -4.55 -23.45
N LYS A 249 -15.29 -4.77 -24.67
CA LYS A 249 -14.29 -5.80 -24.93
C LYS A 249 -12.90 -5.39 -24.49
N ALA A 250 -12.17 -6.34 -23.91
CA ALA A 250 -10.79 -6.16 -23.50
C ALA A 250 -10.00 -7.48 -23.60
N LYS A 251 -8.67 -7.35 -23.70
CA LYS A 251 -7.72 -8.47 -23.64
C LYS A 251 -6.86 -8.44 -22.39
N LEU A 252 -6.70 -7.24 -21.83
CA LEU A 252 -5.94 -6.96 -20.62
C LEU A 252 -6.75 -5.96 -19.78
N ALA A 253 -6.87 -6.25 -18.50
CA ALA A 253 -7.45 -5.35 -17.51
C ALA A 253 -6.42 -5.05 -16.42
N TYR A 254 -6.54 -3.88 -15.80
CA TYR A 254 -5.74 -3.47 -14.65
C TYR A 254 -6.66 -3.38 -13.44
N LEU A 255 -6.39 -4.17 -12.40
CA LEU A 255 -7.17 -4.19 -11.16
C LEU A 255 -6.29 -3.77 -10.01
N THR A 256 -6.60 -2.62 -9.42
CA THR A 256 -5.94 -2.21 -8.18
C THR A 256 -6.54 -2.94 -6.98
N VAL A 257 -5.83 -2.97 -5.86
CA VAL A 257 -6.37 -3.52 -4.61
C VAL A 257 -7.70 -2.84 -4.26
N GLY A 258 -8.68 -3.65 -3.82
CA GLY A 258 -10.05 -3.23 -3.54
C GLY A 258 -11.01 -3.25 -4.74
N GLN A 259 -10.49 -3.26 -5.98
CA GLN A 259 -11.32 -3.25 -7.18
C GLN A 259 -11.82 -4.64 -7.58
N ARG A 260 -12.99 -4.65 -8.20
CA ARG A 260 -13.69 -5.81 -8.74
C ARG A 260 -14.12 -5.54 -10.17
N MET A 261 -14.16 -6.60 -10.96
CA MET A 261 -14.76 -6.59 -12.28
C MET A 261 -15.47 -7.91 -12.55
N SER A 262 -16.59 -7.84 -13.28
CA SER A 262 -17.21 -9.03 -13.85
C SER A 262 -17.08 -9.03 -15.36
N ILE A 263 -16.77 -10.20 -15.92
CA ILE A 263 -16.59 -10.41 -17.35
C ILE A 263 -17.47 -11.53 -17.87
N LEU A 264 -17.86 -11.43 -19.15
CA LEU A 264 -18.34 -12.55 -19.95
C LEU A 264 -17.17 -13.14 -20.74
N LEU A 265 -17.00 -14.45 -20.61
CA LEU A 265 -16.00 -15.23 -21.35
C LEU A 265 -16.69 -16.35 -22.12
N LYS A 266 -16.67 -16.28 -23.46
CA LYS A 266 -17.15 -17.37 -24.32
C LYS A 266 -16.04 -18.37 -24.59
N THR A 267 -16.24 -19.61 -24.18
CA THR A 267 -15.31 -20.71 -24.44
C THR A 267 -15.40 -21.21 -25.88
N LYS A 268 -14.30 -21.79 -26.37
CA LYS A 268 -14.16 -22.31 -27.74
C LYS A 268 -14.96 -23.59 -27.91
N SER A 269 -15.31 -23.89 -29.16
CA SER A 269 -15.88 -25.19 -29.52
C SER A 269 -14.85 -26.31 -29.38
N LYS A 270 -15.32 -27.55 -29.23
CA LYS A 270 -14.44 -28.73 -29.15
C LYS A 270 -13.54 -28.88 -30.40
N SER A 271 -14.02 -28.48 -31.58
CA SER A 271 -13.21 -28.52 -32.80
C SER A 271 -12.14 -27.42 -32.88
N ASP A 272 -12.37 -26.29 -32.22
CA ASP A 272 -11.51 -25.10 -32.29
C ASP A 272 -10.46 -25.06 -31.16
N ALA A 273 -10.76 -25.68 -30.01
CA ALA A 273 -9.82 -25.79 -28.90
C ALA A 273 -8.61 -26.68 -29.26
N LYS A 274 -7.47 -26.05 -29.55
CA LYS A 274 -6.20 -26.75 -29.85
C LYS A 274 -5.34 -27.00 -28.62
N SER A 275 -5.61 -26.31 -27.52
CA SER A 275 -4.94 -26.42 -26.23
C SER A 275 -5.91 -26.02 -25.11
N ASN A 276 -5.54 -26.35 -23.88
CA ASN A 276 -6.12 -25.70 -22.69
C ASN A 276 -5.76 -24.21 -22.65
N VAL A 277 -6.22 -23.47 -21.65
CA VAL A 277 -6.11 -22.01 -21.57
C VAL A 277 -5.31 -21.60 -20.34
N ILE A 278 -4.52 -20.55 -20.47
CA ILE A 278 -3.83 -19.91 -19.34
C ILE A 278 -4.64 -18.70 -18.87
N ILE A 279 -4.59 -18.46 -17.56
CA ILE A 279 -4.90 -17.19 -16.93
C ILE A 279 -3.58 -16.59 -16.45
N VAL A 280 -3.33 -15.33 -16.80
CA VAL A 280 -2.15 -14.59 -16.34
C VAL A 280 -2.61 -13.47 -15.43
N THR A 281 -2.06 -13.43 -14.22
CA THR A 281 -2.02 -12.23 -13.40
C THR A 281 -0.58 -11.76 -13.25
N SER A 282 -0.32 -10.46 -13.36
CA SER A 282 1.04 -9.90 -13.27
C SER A 282 1.06 -8.73 -12.29
N MET A 283 2.01 -8.72 -11.35
CA MET A 283 2.20 -7.60 -10.42
C MET A 283 2.56 -6.34 -11.21
N ASP A 284 2.00 -5.19 -10.84
CA ASP A 284 2.48 -3.92 -11.35
C ASP A 284 3.88 -3.62 -10.79
N ARG A 285 4.91 -3.81 -11.63
CA ARG A 285 6.29 -3.63 -11.21
C ARG A 285 6.60 -2.19 -10.80
N SER A 286 5.82 -1.21 -11.29
CA SER A 286 6.06 0.20 -10.98
C SER A 286 5.71 0.55 -9.53
N MET A 287 4.97 -0.32 -8.82
CA MET A 287 4.62 -0.13 -7.42
C MET A 287 5.65 -0.75 -6.45
N LEU A 288 6.74 -1.34 -6.96
CA LEU A 288 7.76 -1.96 -6.14
C LEU A 288 9.03 -1.09 -6.15
N ASP A 289 9.48 -0.64 -4.97
CA ASP A 289 10.72 0.14 -4.84
C ASP A 289 11.93 -0.55 -5.48
N THR A 290 11.98 -1.88 -5.34
CA THR A 290 12.97 -2.74 -5.97
C THR A 290 12.31 -4.06 -6.35
N VAL A 291 12.79 -4.68 -7.43
CA VAL A 291 12.34 -6.01 -7.84
C VAL A 291 13.40 -7.04 -7.46
N PRO A 292 13.16 -7.90 -6.45
CA PRO A 292 14.06 -8.99 -6.12
C PRO A 292 14.27 -9.93 -7.32
N VAL A 293 15.48 -10.46 -7.47
CA VAL A 293 15.85 -11.30 -8.64
C VAL A 293 15.05 -12.61 -8.69
N ASP A 294 14.62 -13.09 -7.54
CA ASP A 294 13.84 -14.31 -7.34
C ASP A 294 12.33 -14.08 -7.26
N LEU A 295 11.86 -12.84 -7.36
CA LEU A 295 10.43 -12.54 -7.35
C LEU A 295 9.79 -12.91 -8.68
N GLU A 296 8.82 -13.83 -8.63
CA GLU A 296 7.98 -14.15 -9.78
C GLU A 296 6.86 -13.12 -9.91
N LEU A 297 7.01 -12.20 -10.86
CA LEU A 297 6.02 -11.14 -11.13
C LEU A 297 4.71 -11.69 -11.70
N ASN A 298 4.77 -12.86 -12.35
CA ASN A 298 3.66 -13.47 -13.08
C ASN A 298 3.10 -14.68 -12.33
N SER A 299 1.80 -14.68 -12.06
CA SER A 299 1.05 -15.84 -11.58
C SER A 299 0.30 -16.49 -12.74
N ILE A 300 0.58 -17.78 -12.96
CA ILE A 300 0.06 -18.58 -14.07
C ILE A 300 -0.93 -19.61 -13.54
N ASN A 301 -2.16 -19.55 -14.02
CA ASN A 301 -3.25 -20.46 -13.67
C ASN A 301 -3.89 -21.01 -14.95
N TYR A 302 -4.77 -22.00 -14.84
CA TYR A 302 -5.23 -22.76 -16.00
C TYR A 302 -6.74 -22.95 -16.01
N LEU A 303 -7.35 -22.76 -17.20
CA LEU A 303 -8.66 -23.30 -17.51
C LEU A 303 -8.49 -24.54 -18.38
N VAL A 304 -9.00 -25.67 -17.91
CA VAL A 304 -8.82 -26.98 -18.54
C VAL A 304 -10.15 -27.44 -19.14
N TYR A 305 -10.15 -27.60 -20.46
CA TYR A 305 -11.25 -28.23 -21.17
C TYR A 305 -11.22 -29.76 -21.03
N ASP A 306 -10.03 -30.32 -21.25
CA ASP A 306 -9.78 -31.76 -21.29
C ASP A 306 -8.29 -32.01 -21.03
N GLU A 307 -7.96 -32.98 -20.18
CA GLU A 307 -6.57 -33.36 -19.89
C GLU A 307 -5.87 -34.01 -21.09
N SER A 308 -6.63 -34.46 -22.10
CA SER A 308 -6.09 -35.11 -23.31
C SER A 308 -5.59 -34.12 -24.37
N ILE A 309 -5.94 -32.84 -24.28
CA ILE A 309 -5.41 -31.80 -25.18
C ILE A 309 -4.18 -31.10 -24.56
N PRO A 310 -3.24 -30.59 -25.37
CA PRO A 310 -2.02 -29.98 -24.85
C PRO A 310 -2.27 -28.81 -23.90
N MET A 311 -1.41 -28.66 -22.89
CA MET A 311 -1.33 -27.41 -22.14
C MET A 311 -0.78 -26.31 -23.06
N PRO A 312 -1.28 -25.06 -22.95
CA PRO A 312 -0.84 -23.94 -23.76
C PRO A 312 0.60 -23.52 -23.41
N GLU A 313 1.30 -22.95 -24.39
CA GLU A 313 2.61 -22.32 -24.17
C GLU A 313 2.42 -20.95 -23.51
N LEU A 314 3.40 -20.57 -22.67
CA LEU A 314 3.43 -19.24 -22.06
C LEU A 314 3.62 -18.17 -23.15
N PRO A 315 2.79 -17.10 -23.18
CA PRO A 315 2.98 -16.04 -24.15
C PRO A 315 4.29 -15.29 -23.90
N SER A 316 5.05 -14.99 -24.95
CA SER A 316 6.34 -14.30 -24.81
C SER A 316 6.24 -12.85 -24.34
N TRP A 317 5.06 -12.25 -24.41
CA TRP A 317 4.84 -10.85 -24.01
C TRP A 317 4.68 -10.67 -22.50
N ILE A 318 4.46 -11.73 -21.73
CA ILE A 318 4.16 -11.62 -20.28
C ILE A 318 5.30 -11.03 -19.46
N ASP A 319 6.53 -11.08 -19.96
CA ASP A 319 7.72 -10.52 -19.31
C ASP A 319 8.02 -9.07 -19.74
N ASP A 320 7.31 -8.55 -20.75
CA ASP A 320 7.47 -7.20 -21.30
C ASP A 320 6.29 -6.31 -20.87
N GLN A 321 6.26 -5.93 -19.59
CA GLN A 321 5.19 -5.06 -19.05
C GLN A 321 5.10 -3.70 -19.73
N ASP A 322 6.17 -3.21 -20.39
CA ASP A 322 6.12 -1.95 -21.15
C ASP A 322 5.24 -2.05 -22.40
N SER A 323 4.92 -3.27 -22.84
CA SER A 323 3.99 -3.55 -23.94
C SER A 323 2.53 -3.69 -23.50
N PHE A 324 2.25 -3.59 -22.20
CA PHE A 324 0.91 -3.81 -21.67
C PHE A 324 0.00 -2.62 -21.97
N GLU A 325 -1.09 -2.89 -22.68
CA GLU A 325 -2.14 -1.92 -22.99
C GLU A 325 -3.45 -2.35 -22.32
N PRO A 326 -3.60 -2.13 -20.99
CA PRO A 326 -4.85 -2.44 -20.32
C PRO A 326 -5.96 -1.51 -20.82
N ILE A 327 -7.20 -1.99 -20.76
CA ILE A 327 -8.36 -1.11 -20.97
C ILE A 327 -8.35 0.05 -19.97
N ASN A 328 -8.62 1.26 -20.46
CA ASN A 328 -8.86 2.42 -19.60
C ASN A 328 -10.28 2.30 -19.02
N ASP A 329 -10.39 2.18 -17.70
CA ASP A 329 -11.68 2.08 -17.00
C ASP A 329 -12.55 3.35 -17.15
N LEU A 330 -11.96 4.51 -17.45
CA LEU A 330 -12.71 5.71 -17.81
C LEU A 330 -13.51 5.59 -19.12
N ASP A 331 -13.17 4.62 -19.98
CA ASP A 331 -13.90 4.36 -21.23
C ASP A 331 -15.14 3.46 -21.02
N LEU A 332 -15.40 3.04 -19.78
CA LEU A 332 -16.60 2.29 -19.42
C LEU A 332 -17.78 3.24 -19.22
N VAL A 333 -18.96 2.80 -19.63
CA VAL A 333 -20.20 3.56 -19.47
C VAL A 333 -21.13 2.77 -18.54
N PRO A 334 -21.65 3.38 -17.46
CA PRO A 334 -22.59 2.70 -16.58
C PRO A 334 -23.88 2.41 -17.33
N SER A 335 -24.41 1.19 -17.20
CA SER A 335 -25.64 0.76 -17.86
C SER A 335 -26.86 1.61 -17.46
N SER A 336 -26.84 2.19 -16.25
CA SER A 336 -27.86 3.12 -15.76
C SER A 336 -27.88 4.46 -16.49
N HIS A 337 -26.82 4.80 -17.22
CA HIS A 337 -26.62 6.11 -17.86
C HIS A 337 -26.84 7.25 -16.86
N THR A 338 -26.30 7.12 -15.65
CA THR A 338 -26.35 8.18 -14.65
C THR A 338 -25.59 9.40 -15.18
N PRO A 339 -26.26 10.55 -15.39
CA PRO A 339 -25.60 11.72 -15.95
C PRO A 339 -24.56 12.29 -14.99
N LEU A 340 -23.55 12.98 -15.54
CA LEU A 340 -22.59 13.77 -14.77
C LEU A 340 -23.32 14.63 -13.72
N LEU A 341 -22.87 14.54 -12.48
CA LEU A 341 -23.37 15.36 -11.38
C LEU A 341 -23.11 16.84 -11.64
N ALA A 342 -23.99 17.68 -11.09
CA ALA A 342 -23.86 19.13 -11.18
C ALA A 342 -22.52 19.63 -10.63
N GLU A 343 -22.22 20.90 -10.86
CA GLU A 343 -21.08 21.55 -10.22
C GLU A 343 -21.15 21.40 -8.69
N PRO A 344 -20.01 21.16 -8.02
CA PRO A 344 -20.02 20.82 -6.61
C PRO A 344 -20.44 21.99 -5.74
N ASP A 345 -21.27 21.70 -4.75
CA ASP A 345 -21.58 22.61 -3.65
C ASP A 345 -20.38 22.73 -2.69
N HIS A 346 -19.59 21.66 -2.59
CA HIS A 346 -18.46 21.53 -1.68
C HIS A 346 -17.30 20.83 -2.39
N ARG A 347 -16.15 21.51 -2.48
CA ARG A 347 -14.89 20.92 -2.97
C ARG A 347 -13.94 20.63 -1.82
N ILE A 348 -13.47 19.40 -1.74
CA ILE A 348 -12.39 18.97 -0.86
C ILE A 348 -11.13 18.81 -1.71
N SER A 349 -10.08 19.56 -1.40
CA SER A 349 -8.78 19.41 -2.07
C SER A 349 -7.81 18.75 -1.11
N LEU A 350 -7.25 17.63 -1.56
CA LEU A 350 -6.32 16.79 -0.82
C LEU A 350 -4.98 16.76 -1.55
N LEU A 351 -3.91 17.10 -0.84
CA LEU A 351 -2.54 16.94 -1.31
C LEU A 351 -1.95 15.66 -0.70
N LEU A 352 -1.70 14.66 -1.53
CA LEU A 352 -1.07 13.40 -1.13
C LEU A 352 0.45 13.54 -1.24
N HIS A 353 1.16 13.30 -0.13
CA HIS A 353 2.61 13.18 -0.12
C HIS A 353 3.09 12.29 1.04
N MET A 354 4.36 11.87 0.96
CA MET A 354 5.04 11.09 2.00
C MET A 354 6.14 11.94 2.66
N GLU A 355 6.21 11.97 4.00
CA GLU A 355 7.26 12.73 4.72
C GLU A 355 7.71 12.02 6.00
N ASN A 356 8.98 12.23 6.38
CA ASN A 356 9.51 11.80 7.68
C ASN A 356 9.15 12.80 8.79
N LEU A 357 8.59 12.29 9.90
CA LEU A 357 8.36 13.09 11.10
C LEU A 357 9.54 13.00 12.10
N GLY A 358 9.42 13.71 13.22
CA GLY A 358 10.49 13.91 14.22
C GLY A 358 10.94 12.65 14.96
N ASP A 359 10.17 11.56 14.87
CA ASP A 359 10.57 10.22 15.31
C ASP A 359 11.45 9.48 14.28
N GLY A 360 11.58 10.03 13.08
CA GLY A 360 12.35 9.52 11.95
C GLY A 360 11.60 8.51 11.09
N VAL A 361 10.31 8.27 11.36
CA VAL A 361 9.46 7.36 10.58
C VAL A 361 8.81 8.13 9.42
N ASN A 362 8.66 7.47 8.27
CA ASN A 362 7.95 8.00 7.11
C ASN A 362 6.44 7.76 7.26
N TYR A 363 5.66 8.83 7.11
CA TYR A 363 4.20 8.81 7.18
C TYR A 363 3.61 9.32 5.86
N ALA A 364 2.35 8.95 5.64
CA ALA A 364 1.56 9.37 4.51
C ALA A 364 0.61 10.48 4.93
N PHE A 365 0.46 11.49 4.07
CA PHE A 365 -0.28 12.70 4.38
C PHE A 365 -1.37 12.97 3.36
N LEU A 366 -2.52 13.44 3.85
CA LEU A 366 -3.49 14.17 3.04
C LEU A 366 -3.56 15.59 3.59
N ASN A 367 -3.09 16.56 2.79
CA ASN A 367 -2.74 17.90 3.27
C ASN A 367 -1.65 17.83 4.34
N ASN A 368 -1.74 18.56 5.45
CA ASN A 368 -0.68 18.59 6.46
C ASN A 368 -0.85 17.52 7.56
N TYR A 369 -1.75 16.55 7.36
CA TYR A 369 -2.15 15.61 8.39
C TYR A 369 -1.94 14.16 7.96
N THR A 370 -1.31 13.38 8.84
CA THR A 370 -1.39 11.92 8.83
C THR A 370 -2.50 11.49 9.78
N TYR A 371 -3.37 10.59 9.33
CA TYR A 371 -4.52 10.13 10.09
C TYR A 371 -4.08 9.44 11.39
N VAL A 372 -4.62 9.91 12.51
CA VAL A 372 -4.47 9.25 13.81
C VAL A 372 -5.85 8.93 14.35
N ALA A 373 -6.11 7.65 14.59
CA ALA A 373 -7.38 7.20 15.13
C ALA A 373 -7.71 7.92 16.46
N PRO A 374 -8.95 8.45 16.62
CA PRO A 374 -9.34 9.18 17.81
C PRO A 374 -9.52 8.23 19.01
N LYS A 375 -9.60 8.81 20.21
CA LYS A 375 -9.92 8.03 21.44
C LYS A 375 -11.34 7.51 21.45
N VAL A 376 -12.26 8.27 20.86
CA VAL A 376 -13.68 7.93 20.72
C VAL A 376 -13.96 7.77 19.24
N PRO A 377 -14.55 6.64 18.78
CA PRO A 377 -14.89 6.48 17.37
C PRO A 377 -15.66 7.69 16.84
N THR A 378 -15.32 8.15 15.64
CA THR A 378 -15.89 9.39 15.07
C THR A 378 -17.42 9.38 15.04
N LEU A 379 -18.05 8.23 14.72
CA LEU A 379 -19.50 8.08 14.81
C LEU A 379 -20.04 8.29 16.23
N LEU A 380 -19.39 7.70 17.25
CA LEU A 380 -19.81 7.87 18.64
C LEU A 380 -19.58 9.31 19.15
N THR A 381 -18.58 10.00 18.61
CA THR A 381 -18.42 11.45 18.81
C THR A 381 -19.62 12.21 18.26
N ALA A 382 -20.01 11.96 17.00
CA ALA A 382 -21.16 12.63 16.37
C ALA A 382 -22.46 12.38 17.15
N LEU A 383 -22.71 11.12 17.55
CA LEU A 383 -23.94 10.74 18.26
C LEU A 383 -24.03 11.28 19.69
N SER A 384 -22.88 11.59 20.32
CA SER A 384 -22.83 12.13 21.67
C SER A 384 -22.65 13.66 21.73
N ALA A 385 -22.35 14.30 20.61
CA ALA A 385 -22.14 15.74 20.51
C ALA A 385 -23.43 16.53 20.79
N PRO A 386 -23.33 17.71 21.42
CA PRO A 386 -24.44 18.66 21.44
C PRO A 386 -24.82 19.09 20.02
N ASP A 387 -26.13 19.24 19.76
CA ASP A 387 -26.65 19.64 18.44
C ASP A 387 -26.01 20.97 17.93
N SER A 388 -25.58 21.85 18.83
CA SER A 388 -24.90 23.10 18.46
C SER A 388 -23.47 22.94 17.95
N LEU A 389 -22.84 21.78 18.19
CA LEU A 389 -21.44 21.50 17.87
C LEU A 389 -21.27 20.32 16.91
N ILE A 390 -22.31 19.55 16.64
CA ILE A 390 -22.23 18.35 15.80
C ILE A 390 -21.72 18.65 14.37
N ASN A 391 -21.97 19.86 13.86
CA ASN A 391 -21.46 20.30 12.56
C ASN A 391 -20.08 20.98 12.62
N ASP A 392 -19.45 21.07 13.80
CA ASP A 392 -18.14 21.67 13.97
C ASP A 392 -17.05 20.62 13.78
N ALA A 393 -16.34 20.67 12.66
CA ALA A 393 -15.29 19.71 12.33
C ALA A 393 -14.23 19.51 13.44
N ARG A 394 -14.01 20.53 14.29
CA ARG A 394 -13.00 20.49 15.35
C ARG A 394 -13.28 19.41 16.40
N ILE A 395 -14.54 19.06 16.69
CA ILE A 395 -14.85 18.07 17.72
C ILE A 395 -14.41 16.66 17.32
N TYR A 396 -14.23 16.42 16.02
CA TYR A 396 -13.82 15.13 15.47
C TYR A 396 -12.30 14.93 15.49
N GLY A 397 -11.54 15.90 15.99
CA GLY A 397 -10.09 15.81 16.19
C GLY A 397 -9.29 16.55 15.13
N SER A 398 -8.10 17.01 15.52
CA SER A 398 -7.20 17.73 14.61
C SER A 398 -6.50 16.81 13.61
N ASN A 399 -6.29 15.55 13.98
CA ASN A 399 -5.52 14.55 13.23
C ASN A 399 -6.37 13.45 12.59
N THR A 400 -7.69 13.48 12.70
CA THR A 400 -8.59 12.60 11.94
C THR A 400 -8.90 13.14 10.55
N ASN A 401 -8.45 14.37 10.26
CA ASN A 401 -8.67 15.12 9.02
C ASN A 401 -10.14 15.07 8.59
N SER A 402 -11.03 15.44 9.51
CA SER A 402 -12.47 15.26 9.32
C SER A 402 -13.12 16.39 8.52
N PHE A 403 -13.96 16.03 7.56
CA PHE A 403 -14.78 16.96 6.77
C PHE A 403 -16.26 16.72 7.08
N VAL A 404 -16.97 17.78 7.49
CA VAL A 404 -18.42 17.70 7.74
C VAL A 404 -19.17 18.06 6.45
N LEU A 405 -20.04 17.17 5.99
CA LEU A 405 -20.80 17.32 4.75
C LEU A 405 -22.27 17.60 5.06
N LYS A 406 -22.90 18.46 4.26
CA LYS A 406 -24.34 18.73 4.37
C LYS A 406 -25.14 17.68 3.61
N LYS A 407 -26.33 17.42 4.11
CA LYS A 407 -27.27 16.51 3.45
C LYS A 407 -27.58 16.95 2.02
N ASP A 408 -27.52 16.00 1.10
CA ASP A 408 -27.82 16.09 -0.32
C ASP A 408 -26.92 17.08 -1.12
N GLU A 409 -25.79 17.54 -0.54
CA GLU A 409 -24.85 18.41 -1.27
C GLU A 409 -23.98 17.59 -2.24
N THR A 410 -23.67 18.15 -3.41
CA THR A 410 -22.73 17.53 -4.35
C THR A 410 -21.31 17.82 -3.89
N VAL A 411 -20.57 16.76 -3.57
CA VAL A 411 -19.19 16.84 -3.08
C VAL A 411 -18.24 16.45 -4.20
N GLU A 412 -17.22 17.27 -4.43
CA GLU A 412 -16.08 16.97 -5.31
C GLU A 412 -14.83 16.78 -4.49
N ILE A 413 -14.17 15.63 -4.61
CA ILE A 413 -12.86 15.38 -4.01
C ILE A 413 -11.82 15.47 -5.13
N VAL A 414 -10.86 16.38 -4.97
CA VAL A 414 -9.69 16.54 -5.82
C VAL A 414 -8.48 16.02 -5.05
N ILE A 415 -7.83 15.00 -5.58
CA ILE A 415 -6.58 14.46 -5.05
C ILE A 415 -5.45 14.86 -5.99
N ASN A 416 -4.48 15.58 -5.47
CA ASN A 416 -3.22 15.85 -6.15
C ASN A 416 -2.14 14.98 -5.52
N ASN A 417 -1.52 14.14 -6.33
CA ASN A 417 -0.50 13.22 -5.89
C ASN A 417 0.89 13.83 -6.15
N GLU A 418 1.62 14.15 -5.07
CA GLU A 418 3.03 14.54 -5.13
C GLU A 418 3.98 13.37 -4.84
N ASP A 419 3.43 12.16 -4.66
CA ASP A 419 4.18 10.91 -4.60
C ASP A 419 4.26 10.28 -6.00
N ASP A 420 5.39 9.63 -6.31
CA ASP A 420 5.64 9.05 -7.63
C ASP A 420 5.00 7.66 -7.81
N ASN A 421 4.43 7.07 -6.75
CA ASN A 421 3.66 5.83 -6.83
C ASN A 421 2.17 6.06 -7.11
N LYS A 422 1.50 4.99 -7.52
CA LYS A 422 0.04 4.93 -7.69
C LYS A 422 -0.65 4.63 -6.36
N HIS A 423 -1.78 5.29 -6.11
CA HIS A 423 -2.55 5.12 -4.87
C HIS A 423 -4.01 4.77 -5.18
N PRO A 424 -4.48 3.55 -4.89
CA PRO A 424 -5.89 3.18 -5.02
C PRO A 424 -6.71 3.80 -3.91
N MET A 425 -7.54 4.79 -4.21
CA MET A 425 -8.36 5.50 -3.24
C MET A 425 -9.76 4.89 -3.14
N HIS A 426 -10.17 4.51 -1.93
CA HIS A 426 -11.46 3.91 -1.62
C HIS A 426 -12.33 4.84 -0.77
N LEU A 427 -13.62 4.92 -1.09
CA LEU A 427 -14.64 5.63 -0.31
C LEU A 427 -15.68 4.66 0.25
N HIS A 428 -15.83 4.64 1.56
CA HIS A 428 -16.90 3.90 2.23
C HIS A 428 -18.27 4.55 1.96
N GLY A 429 -19.34 3.76 2.03
CA GLY A 429 -20.72 4.27 2.03
C GLY A 429 -21.27 4.72 0.68
N HIS A 430 -20.42 4.85 -0.36
CA HIS A 430 -20.77 5.47 -1.64
C HIS A 430 -20.11 4.78 -2.84
N GLN A 431 -20.75 4.90 -4.00
CA GLN A 431 -20.10 4.85 -5.30
C GLN A 431 -20.02 6.29 -5.82
N PHE A 432 -18.85 6.71 -6.30
CA PHE A 432 -18.60 8.05 -6.83
C PHE A 432 -18.40 8.02 -8.34
N GLN A 433 -18.73 9.12 -9.02
CA GLN A 433 -18.37 9.36 -10.42
C GLN A 433 -16.90 9.74 -10.53
N ILE A 434 -16.17 9.11 -11.45
CA ILE A 434 -14.81 9.51 -11.80
C ILE A 434 -14.89 10.53 -12.93
N ILE A 435 -14.66 11.80 -12.62
CA ILE A 435 -14.81 12.87 -13.62
C ILE A 435 -13.52 13.16 -14.35
N ALA A 436 -12.37 12.96 -13.70
CA ALA A 436 -11.05 13.11 -14.31
C ALA A 436 -10.01 12.26 -13.58
N ARG A 437 -9.11 11.64 -14.34
CA ARG A 437 -7.86 11.06 -13.84
C ARG A 437 -6.77 11.42 -14.84
N SER A 438 -5.67 11.98 -14.36
CA SER A 438 -4.53 12.26 -15.23
C SER A 438 -3.81 10.97 -15.62
N LYS A 439 -2.89 11.07 -16.56
CA LYS A 439 -1.79 10.11 -16.71
C LYS A 439 -0.74 10.31 -15.62
N ASP A 440 0.29 9.48 -15.64
CA ASP A 440 1.52 9.64 -14.87
C ASP A 440 2.40 10.80 -15.39
N PHE A 441 3.21 11.36 -14.50
CA PHE A 441 4.16 12.43 -14.82
C PHE A 441 5.51 12.23 -14.13
N GLU A 442 6.56 12.83 -14.70
CA GLU A 442 7.89 12.87 -14.06
C GLU A 442 7.95 13.84 -12.87
N GLU A 443 7.10 14.87 -12.89
CA GLU A 443 7.01 15.91 -11.86
C GLU A 443 5.54 16.16 -11.51
N PRO A 444 5.20 16.50 -10.25
CA PRO A 444 3.82 16.69 -9.82
C PRO A 444 3.04 17.68 -10.69
N VAL A 445 1.90 17.24 -11.21
CA VAL A 445 0.93 18.06 -11.94
C VAL A 445 -0.39 18.08 -11.19
N HIS A 446 -0.77 19.25 -10.69
CA HIS A 446 -2.01 19.42 -9.95
C HIS A 446 -3.19 19.72 -10.89
N TYR A 447 -4.37 19.29 -10.46
CA TYR A 447 -5.63 19.58 -11.15
C TYR A 447 -5.91 21.08 -11.20
N ASP A 448 -6.20 21.59 -12.41
CA ASP A 448 -6.60 22.97 -12.65
C ASP A 448 -8.05 23.00 -13.17
N PRO A 449 -9.02 23.44 -12.35
CA PRO A 449 -10.44 23.45 -12.74
C PRO A 449 -10.75 24.40 -13.90
N ASP A 450 -9.85 25.34 -14.24
CA ASP A 450 -10.07 26.31 -15.32
C ASP A 450 -9.56 25.81 -16.68
N LYS A 451 -8.80 24.70 -16.72
CA LYS A 451 -8.18 24.14 -17.94
C LYS A 451 -8.77 22.80 -18.39
N GLN A 452 -10.02 22.55 -18.07
CA GLN A 452 -10.68 21.27 -18.31
C GLN A 452 -11.02 21.05 -19.79
N ASP A 453 -10.77 19.82 -20.27
CA ASP A 453 -11.51 19.27 -21.40
C ASP A 453 -12.96 18.95 -21.00
N SER A 454 -13.83 18.66 -21.96
CA SER A 454 -15.20 18.26 -21.65
C SER A 454 -15.24 16.92 -20.90
N PHE A 455 -15.89 16.89 -19.74
CA PHE A 455 -16.15 15.65 -18.99
C PHE A 455 -17.06 14.68 -19.76
N ALA A 456 -16.98 13.40 -19.43
CA ALA A 456 -17.91 12.39 -19.93
C ALA A 456 -19.35 12.73 -19.53
N GLU A 457 -20.30 12.54 -20.46
CA GLU A 457 -21.74 12.77 -20.18
C GLU A 457 -22.28 11.77 -19.13
N PHE A 458 -21.79 10.54 -19.19
CA PHE A 458 -22.10 9.45 -18.26
C PHE A 458 -20.80 8.88 -17.68
N PRO A 459 -20.17 9.56 -16.71
CA PRO A 459 -18.94 9.09 -16.11
C PRO A 459 -19.12 7.71 -15.46
N ILE A 460 -18.11 6.85 -15.56
CA ILE A 460 -18.10 5.60 -14.82
C ILE A 460 -18.18 5.88 -13.31
N MET A 461 -18.89 5.01 -12.60
CA MET A 461 -19.03 5.07 -11.15
C MET A 461 -18.38 3.85 -10.51
N ARG A 462 -17.76 4.03 -9.36
CA ARG A 462 -17.15 2.95 -8.57
C ARG A 462 -16.86 3.39 -7.13
N ASP A 463 -16.39 2.47 -6.29
CA ASP A 463 -15.99 2.78 -4.90
C ASP A 463 -14.48 2.77 -4.65
N THR A 464 -13.66 2.29 -5.60
CA THR A 464 -12.20 2.34 -5.52
C THR A 464 -11.58 2.74 -6.84
N VAL A 465 -10.76 3.80 -6.88
CA VAL A 465 -10.05 4.24 -8.09
C VAL A 465 -8.65 4.71 -7.76
N TYR A 466 -7.68 4.40 -8.60
CA TYR A 466 -6.32 4.87 -8.40
C TYR A 466 -6.08 6.29 -8.91
N VAL A 467 -5.21 7.01 -8.21
CA VAL A 467 -4.54 8.21 -8.71
C VAL A 467 -3.14 7.81 -9.21
N GLU A 468 -2.75 8.33 -10.37
CA GLU A 468 -1.43 8.09 -10.96
C GLU A 468 -0.32 8.82 -10.20
N GLY A 469 0.91 8.30 -10.29
CA GLY A 469 2.11 8.94 -9.74
C GLY A 469 2.29 10.35 -10.30
N ASN A 470 2.57 11.31 -9.41
CA ASN A 470 2.72 12.74 -9.73
C ASN A 470 1.50 13.36 -10.46
N GLY A 471 0.34 12.71 -10.39
CA GLY A 471 -0.86 13.06 -11.14
C GLY A 471 -1.98 13.64 -10.28
N TYR A 472 -3.20 13.58 -10.81
CA TYR A 472 -4.40 13.95 -10.07
C TYR A 472 -5.59 13.03 -10.40
N LEU A 473 -6.53 13.02 -9.46
CA LEU A 473 -7.81 12.32 -9.55
C LEU A 473 -8.92 13.24 -9.05
N VAL A 474 -10.04 13.26 -9.75
CA VAL A 474 -11.23 14.01 -9.34
C VAL A 474 -12.46 13.13 -9.40
N ILE A 475 -13.18 13.09 -8.28
CA ILE A 475 -14.39 12.30 -8.10
C ILE A 475 -15.54 13.17 -7.58
N ARG A 476 -16.78 12.82 -7.94
CA ARG A 476 -18.00 13.47 -7.42
C ARG A 476 -18.98 12.44 -6.86
N PHE A 477 -19.62 12.78 -5.75
CA PHE A 477 -20.73 12.02 -5.19
C PHE A 477 -21.72 12.97 -4.51
N VAL A 478 -22.89 12.46 -4.16
CA VAL A 478 -23.91 13.22 -3.41
C VAL A 478 -23.91 12.72 -1.97
N ALA A 479 -23.88 13.63 -1.01
CA ALA A 479 -23.97 13.33 0.41
C ALA A 479 -25.40 12.92 0.83
N ASP A 480 -25.91 11.80 0.31
CA ASP A 480 -27.28 11.28 0.48
C ASP A 480 -27.42 10.12 1.48
N ASN A 481 -26.34 9.79 2.21
CA ASN A 481 -26.22 8.67 3.12
C ASN A 481 -25.62 9.12 4.47
N PRO A 482 -26.45 9.70 5.38
CA PRO A 482 -25.99 10.17 6.68
C PRO A 482 -25.23 9.09 7.45
N GLY A 483 -24.00 9.40 7.85
CA GLY A 483 -23.05 8.42 8.34
C GLY A 483 -21.68 9.03 8.61
N VAL A 484 -20.73 8.18 8.98
CA VAL A 484 -19.32 8.55 9.04
C VAL A 484 -18.56 7.59 8.15
N TRP A 485 -17.97 8.12 7.08
CA TRP A 485 -17.38 7.33 6.01
C TRP A 485 -15.89 7.55 5.93
N PHE A 486 -15.14 6.45 5.84
CA PHE A 486 -13.70 6.51 5.70
C PHE A 486 -13.33 6.70 4.22
N PHE A 487 -12.37 7.57 3.95
CA PHE A 487 -11.80 7.76 2.62
C PHE A 487 -10.28 7.63 2.72
N HIS A 488 -9.72 6.60 2.09
CA HIS A 488 -8.32 6.24 2.32
C HIS A 488 -7.69 5.54 1.11
N CYS A 489 -6.37 5.46 1.13
CA CYS A 489 -5.64 4.58 0.22
C CYS A 489 -5.85 3.12 0.64
N HIS A 490 -6.20 2.27 -0.32
CA HIS A 490 -6.45 0.86 -0.15
C HIS A 490 -5.18 0.01 -0.33
N LEU A 491 -4.03 0.66 -0.51
CA LEU A 491 -2.72 0.09 -0.19
C LEU A 491 -2.56 0.17 1.33
N ASP A 492 -2.65 -0.97 1.98
CA ASP A 492 -2.90 -1.02 3.42
C ASP A 492 -1.72 -0.51 4.26
N PHE A 493 -0.48 -0.64 3.76
CA PHE A 493 0.68 -0.01 4.40
C PHE A 493 0.59 1.51 4.41
N HIS A 494 0.01 2.13 3.38
CA HIS A 494 -0.22 3.57 3.35
C HIS A 494 -1.34 3.99 4.29
N LEU A 495 -2.38 3.16 4.44
CA LEU A 495 -3.39 3.37 5.46
C LEU A 495 -2.78 3.33 6.87
N GLU A 496 -1.90 2.36 7.16
CA GLU A 496 -1.15 2.29 8.43
C GLU A 496 -0.17 3.46 8.62
N GLN A 497 0.32 4.07 7.53
CA GLN A 497 1.07 5.33 7.54
C GLN A 497 0.17 6.58 7.66
N GLY A 498 -1.15 6.40 7.70
CA GLY A 498 -2.16 7.42 7.97
C GLY A 498 -2.73 8.11 6.72
N LEU A 499 -2.70 7.46 5.55
CA LEU A 499 -3.22 8.03 4.31
C LEU A 499 -4.76 7.97 4.22
N ALA A 500 -5.43 8.74 5.08
CA ALA A 500 -6.88 8.74 5.22
C ALA A 500 -7.48 10.07 5.69
N VAL A 501 -8.77 10.24 5.42
CA VAL A 501 -9.63 11.29 5.97
C VAL A 501 -10.95 10.68 6.41
N THR A 502 -11.68 11.40 7.27
CA THR A 502 -13.02 10.99 7.69
C THR A 502 -14.07 11.95 7.16
N LEU A 503 -15.11 11.44 6.51
CA LEU A 503 -16.25 12.23 6.04
C LEU A 503 -17.39 12.05 7.03
N VAL A 504 -17.74 13.11 7.75
CA VAL A 504 -18.86 13.14 8.68
C VAL A 504 -20.07 13.69 7.94
N GLU A 505 -20.89 12.78 7.42
CA GLU A 505 -21.94 13.10 6.48
C GLU A 505 -23.27 13.35 7.17
N ALA A 506 -23.81 14.56 6.96
CA ALA A 506 -25.12 14.98 7.43
C ALA A 506 -25.38 14.59 8.90
N PRO A 507 -24.49 14.93 9.85
CA PRO A 507 -24.54 14.32 11.17
C PRO A 507 -25.80 14.71 11.97
N ASP A 508 -26.46 15.81 11.63
CA ASP A 508 -27.79 16.19 12.15
C ASP A 508 -28.90 15.16 11.87
N TYR A 509 -28.69 14.29 10.88
CA TYR A 509 -29.66 13.29 10.40
C TYR A 509 -29.34 11.87 10.86
N LEU A 510 -28.30 11.69 11.69
CA LEU A 510 -27.95 10.39 12.24
C LEU A 510 -29.04 9.88 13.19
N ASP A 511 -29.37 8.59 13.08
CA ASP A 511 -30.15 7.91 14.10
C ASP A 511 -29.30 7.75 15.36
N LYS A 512 -29.85 8.11 16.53
CA LYS A 512 -29.15 8.02 17.83
C LYS A 512 -29.12 6.58 18.39
N TYR A 513 -29.43 5.59 17.56
CA TYR A 513 -29.41 4.18 17.92
C TYR A 513 -28.05 3.53 17.63
N ILE A 514 -27.47 2.89 18.65
CA ILE A 514 -26.32 1.99 18.54
C ILE A 514 -26.68 0.70 19.28
N PRO A 515 -26.49 -0.48 18.67
CA PRO A 515 -26.74 -1.76 19.33
C PRO A 515 -25.88 -1.96 20.61
N ASP A 516 -26.44 -2.66 21.60
CA ASP A 516 -25.77 -2.88 22.90
C ASP A 516 -24.45 -3.64 22.78
N ASP A 517 -24.33 -4.57 21.83
CA ASP A 517 -23.10 -5.33 21.60
C ASP A 517 -21.96 -4.44 21.06
N HIS A 518 -22.27 -3.41 20.26
CA HIS A 518 -21.31 -2.41 19.82
C HIS A 518 -20.80 -1.56 20.98
N LEU A 519 -21.66 -1.20 21.94
CA LEU A 519 -21.23 -0.50 23.15
C LEU A 519 -20.39 -1.40 24.07
N GLN A 520 -20.72 -2.70 24.14
CA GLN A 520 -19.94 -3.68 24.90
C GLN A 520 -18.54 -3.90 24.33
N THR A 521 -18.35 -3.82 23.01
CA THR A 521 -16.99 -3.92 22.44
C THR A 521 -16.11 -2.74 22.85
N CYS A 522 -16.68 -1.53 22.93
CA CYS A 522 -15.99 -0.35 23.47
C CYS A 522 -15.62 -0.51 24.95
N GLU A 523 -16.53 -1.02 25.77
CA GLU A 523 -16.26 -1.28 27.20
C GLU A 523 -15.09 -2.28 27.35
N ARG A 524 -15.10 -3.36 26.56
CA ARG A 524 -14.04 -4.39 26.57
C ARG A 524 -12.68 -3.88 26.09
N SER A 525 -12.66 -2.96 25.13
CA SER A 525 -11.44 -2.36 24.60
C SER A 525 -10.97 -1.14 25.39
N ASN A 526 -11.69 -0.76 26.46
CA ASN A 526 -11.45 0.45 27.24
C ASN A 526 -11.45 1.72 26.36
N MET A 527 -12.30 1.75 25.33
CA MET A 527 -12.54 2.92 24.51
C MET A 527 -13.81 3.65 24.98
N PRO A 528 -13.77 4.97 25.21
CA PRO A 528 -14.96 5.72 25.57
C PRO A 528 -15.99 5.73 24.44
N THR A 529 -17.27 5.71 24.80
CA THR A 529 -18.40 5.74 23.86
C THR A 529 -19.02 7.12 23.68
N LYS A 530 -18.44 8.16 24.30
CA LYS A 530 -18.94 9.53 24.29
C LYS A 530 -17.81 10.52 24.39
N GLY A 531 -18.05 11.73 23.89
CA GLY A 531 -17.11 12.84 23.91
C GLY A 531 -16.50 13.10 22.54
N ASN A 532 -15.68 14.15 22.46
CA ASN A 532 -14.93 14.48 21.26
C ASN A 532 -13.78 13.48 21.00
N ALA A 533 -13.00 13.72 19.95
CA ALA A 533 -11.84 12.87 19.60
C ALA A 533 -10.80 12.71 20.73
N ALA A 534 -10.75 13.62 21.71
CA ALA A 534 -9.88 13.52 22.89
C ALA A 534 -10.51 12.72 24.05
N GLY A 535 -11.78 12.34 23.94
CA GLY A 535 -12.56 11.70 25.00
C GLY A 535 -13.19 12.66 26.01
N ASN A 536 -13.26 13.96 25.68
CA ASN A 536 -13.87 14.96 26.57
C ASN A 536 -15.38 15.09 26.27
N ASP A 537 -16.23 14.75 27.24
CA ASP A 537 -17.70 14.69 27.10
C ASP A 537 -18.46 15.87 27.71
N GLN A 538 -17.76 16.75 28.47
CA GLN A 538 -18.33 17.97 29.04
C GLN A 538 -18.02 19.22 28.20
N ASP A 539 -16.81 19.29 27.65
CA ASP A 539 -16.35 20.38 26.78
C ASP A 539 -15.82 19.79 25.48
N PHE A 540 -16.71 19.69 24.48
CA PHE A 540 -16.40 19.10 23.18
C PHE A 540 -15.37 19.91 22.37
N LEU A 541 -15.13 21.17 22.71
CA LEU A 541 -14.10 21.99 22.03
C LEU A 541 -12.71 21.83 22.66
N ASN A 542 -12.62 21.21 23.83
CA ASN A 542 -11.33 20.92 24.47
C ASN A 542 -10.73 19.64 23.89
N LEU A 543 -9.76 19.76 22.99
CA LEU A 543 -9.02 18.62 22.43
C LEU A 543 -7.76 18.26 23.23
N HIS A 544 -7.59 18.76 24.46
CA HIS A 544 -6.43 18.43 25.27
C HIS A 544 -6.32 16.92 25.51
N GLY A 545 -5.19 16.35 25.11
CA GLY A 545 -4.90 14.93 25.23
C GLY A 545 -5.44 14.08 24.08
N GLU A 546 -5.90 14.66 22.98
CA GLU A 546 -6.14 13.92 21.73
C GLU A 546 -4.85 13.21 21.27
N TYR A 547 -5.02 12.15 20.49
CA TYR A 547 -3.90 11.53 19.80
C TYR A 547 -3.59 12.36 18.55
N VAL A 548 -2.31 12.68 18.37
CA VAL A 548 -1.81 13.51 17.26
C VAL A 548 -0.60 12.84 16.62
N GLN A 549 -0.33 13.20 15.37
CA GLN A 549 0.88 12.78 14.68
C GLN A 549 2.14 13.23 15.44
N PRO A 550 3.26 12.52 15.29
CA PRO A 550 4.55 12.99 15.79
C PRO A 550 4.87 14.41 15.29
N ALA A 551 5.61 15.18 16.10
CA ALA A 551 6.03 16.51 15.68
C ALA A 551 6.90 16.43 14.42
N PRO A 552 6.87 17.43 13.51
CA PRO A 552 7.76 17.48 12.35
C PRO A 552 9.25 17.42 12.72
N LEU A 553 10.10 17.07 11.75
CA LEU A 553 11.55 17.18 11.91
C LEU A 553 11.95 18.63 12.29
N PRO A 554 12.96 18.81 13.18
CA PRO A 554 13.40 20.15 13.55
C PRO A 554 13.95 20.90 12.34
N ALA A 555 13.60 22.17 12.21
CA ALA A 555 14.15 23.04 11.17
C ALA A 555 15.68 23.22 11.38
N GLY A 556 16.47 22.47 10.61
CA GLY A 556 17.93 22.52 10.64
C GLY A 556 18.61 21.68 11.73
N PHE A 557 19.88 21.98 12.02
CA PHE A 557 20.64 21.22 12.99
C PHE A 557 20.14 21.46 14.41
N THR A 558 20.05 20.39 15.20
CA THR A 558 19.85 20.52 16.65
C THR A 558 21.08 21.20 17.29
N PRO A 559 20.98 21.75 18.52
CA PRO A 559 22.16 22.27 19.23
C PRO A 559 23.30 21.25 19.32
N LYS A 560 22.97 19.96 19.50
CA LYS A 560 23.94 18.86 19.45
C LYS A 560 24.57 18.71 18.07
N GLY A 561 23.77 18.84 17.00
CA GLY A 561 24.24 18.84 15.62
C GLY A 561 25.21 19.98 15.33
N TYR A 562 24.93 21.20 15.79
CA TYR A 562 25.85 22.33 15.65
C TYR A 562 27.16 22.12 16.41
N VAL A 563 27.11 21.57 17.63
CA VAL A 563 28.31 21.22 18.39
C VAL A 563 29.13 20.15 17.66
N ALA A 564 28.49 19.09 17.18
CA ALA A 564 29.15 18.02 16.44
C ALA A 564 29.82 18.56 15.17
N LEU A 565 29.08 19.32 14.35
CA LEU A 565 29.60 19.97 13.14
C LEU A 565 30.83 20.82 13.46
N PHE A 566 30.72 21.71 14.47
CA PHE A 566 31.83 22.56 14.89
C PHE A 566 33.05 21.73 15.32
N THR A 567 32.87 20.69 16.14
CA THR A 567 33.97 19.85 16.62
C THR A 567 34.65 19.07 15.48
N CYS A 568 33.88 18.51 14.55
CA CYS A 568 34.40 17.82 13.38
C CYS A 568 35.17 18.78 12.46
N THR A 569 34.62 19.96 12.20
CA THR A 569 35.30 21.00 11.40
C THR A 569 36.60 21.44 12.08
N ALA A 570 36.60 21.67 13.39
CA ALA A 570 37.80 22.04 14.13
C ALA A 570 38.86 20.93 14.09
N ALA A 571 38.47 19.66 14.24
CA ALA A 571 39.38 18.51 14.13
C ALA A 571 39.95 18.37 12.70
N ALA A 572 39.14 18.59 11.67
CA ALA A 572 39.59 18.57 10.28
C ALA A 572 40.60 19.70 10.00
N LEU A 573 40.32 20.93 10.45
CA LEU A 573 41.23 22.07 10.34
C LEU A 573 42.54 21.80 11.09
N TYR A 574 42.46 21.21 12.29
CA TYR A 574 43.64 20.79 13.05
C TYR A 574 44.44 19.71 12.31
N GLY A 575 43.77 18.75 11.67
CA GLY A 575 44.39 17.73 10.84
C GLY A 575 45.14 18.34 9.64
N ILE A 576 44.51 19.26 8.91
CA ILE A 576 45.15 19.99 7.80
C ILE A 576 46.35 20.79 8.29
N TRP A 577 46.20 21.54 9.39
CA TRP A 577 47.28 22.29 10.01
C TRP A 577 48.45 21.39 10.42
N SER A 578 48.15 20.23 11.03
CA SER A 578 49.17 19.27 11.42
C SER A 578 49.92 18.70 10.21
N ILE A 579 49.21 18.36 9.12
CA ILE A 579 49.85 17.91 7.86
C ILE A 579 50.74 19.01 7.28
N TYR A 580 50.33 20.27 7.31
CA TYR A 580 51.17 21.38 6.87
C TYR A 580 52.44 21.49 7.74
N VAL A 581 52.28 21.50 9.07
CA VAL A 581 53.40 21.67 10.00
C VAL A 581 54.39 20.52 9.95
N PHE A 582 53.92 19.27 9.89
CA PHE A 582 54.79 18.09 9.93
C PHE A 582 55.17 17.57 8.53
N GLY A 583 54.30 17.72 7.54
CA GLY A 583 54.53 17.24 6.17
C GLY A 583 55.27 18.23 5.28
N MET A 584 55.13 19.54 5.47
CA MET A 584 55.83 20.54 4.64
C MET A 584 57.10 21.13 5.28
N ASN A 585 57.21 21.20 6.61
CA ASN A 585 58.47 21.67 7.22
C ASN A 585 59.65 20.75 6.92
N ASP A 586 59.44 19.44 6.79
CA ASP A 586 60.51 18.48 6.47
C ASP A 586 61.00 18.57 5.01
N ILE A 587 60.27 19.28 4.13
CA ILE A 587 60.67 19.50 2.72
C ILE A 587 61.56 20.75 2.59
N SER A 588 61.64 21.61 3.62
CA SER A 588 62.52 22.78 3.64
C SER A 588 63.95 22.48 4.13
N VAL A 589 64.60 21.45 3.58
CA VAL A 589 66.07 21.47 3.55
C VAL A 589 66.46 22.53 2.53
N THR A 590 66.61 23.77 2.99
CA THR A 590 67.08 24.89 2.19
C THR A 590 68.39 24.50 1.48
N GLU A 591 68.62 25.01 0.28
CA GLU A 591 69.88 24.84 -0.46
C GLU A 591 71.10 25.15 0.44
N ALA A 592 70.95 26.13 1.35
CA ALA A 592 71.89 26.46 2.40
C ALA A 592 72.23 25.28 3.33
N GLY A 593 71.26 24.45 3.72
CA GLY A 593 71.47 23.25 4.54
C GLY A 593 72.20 22.13 3.80
N LYS A 594 72.00 21.98 2.48
CA LYS A 594 72.78 21.05 1.65
C LYS A 594 74.23 21.54 1.47
N ILE A 595 74.42 22.83 1.23
CA ILE A 595 75.74 23.47 1.12
C ILE A 595 76.52 23.35 2.44
N ASP A 596 75.87 23.61 3.59
CA ASP A 596 76.55 23.52 4.89
C ASP A 596 76.98 22.08 5.20
N ASN A 597 76.16 21.09 4.86
CA ASN A 597 76.50 19.68 5.08
C ASN A 597 77.65 19.22 4.16
N GLU A 598 77.65 19.62 2.88
CA GLU A 598 78.77 19.33 1.96
C GLU A 598 80.06 20.05 2.40
N LYS A 599 79.99 21.31 2.86
CA LYS A 599 81.14 22.02 3.45
C LYS A 599 81.70 21.31 4.67
N ARG A 600 80.82 20.80 5.56
CA ARG A 600 81.23 20.07 6.77
C ARG A 600 81.91 18.74 6.44
N VAL A 601 81.43 18.03 5.42
CA VAL A 601 82.07 16.83 4.90
C VAL A 601 83.44 17.17 4.31
N MET A 602 83.52 18.19 3.46
CA MET A 602 84.78 18.66 2.85
C MET A 602 85.83 19.04 3.91
N GLN A 603 85.45 19.80 4.94
CA GLN A 603 86.36 20.14 6.06
C GLN A 603 86.90 18.90 6.78
N LYS A 604 86.05 17.89 7.02
CA LYS A 604 86.50 16.63 7.63
C LYS A 604 87.52 15.90 6.76
N TYR A 605 87.32 15.86 5.45
CA TYR A 605 88.29 15.27 4.53
C TYR A 605 89.62 16.03 4.54
N ILE A 606 89.59 17.36 4.59
CA ILE A 606 90.79 18.21 4.70
C ILE A 606 91.52 17.95 6.03
N GLU A 607 90.83 17.91 7.17
CA GLU A 607 91.46 17.58 8.47
C GLU A 607 92.11 16.19 8.46
N ILE A 608 91.46 15.20 7.85
CA ILE A 608 92.04 13.85 7.75
C ILE A 608 93.26 13.87 6.83
N LEU A 609 93.21 14.58 5.70
CA LEU A 609 94.36 14.75 4.80
C LEU A 609 95.53 15.45 5.48
N GLU A 610 95.29 16.48 6.29
CA GLU A 610 96.33 17.16 7.08
C GLU A 610 96.96 16.22 8.12
N ARG A 611 96.14 15.41 8.82
CA ARG A 611 96.65 14.39 9.75
C ARG A 611 97.46 13.31 9.05
N LEU A 612 97.03 12.86 7.86
CA LEU A 612 97.75 11.87 7.06
C LEU A 612 99.04 12.44 6.46
N LYS A 613 99.06 13.71 6.07
CA LYS A 613 100.25 14.44 5.62
C LYS A 613 101.27 14.58 6.74
N MET A 614 100.84 14.91 7.97
CA MET A 614 101.74 14.93 9.13
C MET A 614 102.34 13.55 9.41
N LYS A 615 101.54 12.47 9.32
CA LYS A 615 102.05 11.09 9.46
C LYS A 615 103.02 10.68 8.34
N SER A 616 102.82 11.12 7.09
CA SER A 616 103.74 10.80 5.98
C SER A 616 105.07 11.55 6.06
N VAL A 617 105.07 12.76 6.65
CA VAL A 617 106.29 13.54 6.93
C VAL A 617 107.11 12.88 8.06
N GLU A 618 106.46 12.27 9.04
CA GLU A 618 107.12 11.48 10.09
C GLU A 618 107.67 10.12 9.60
N SER A 619 107.07 9.51 8.56
CA SER A 619 107.48 8.18 8.05
C SER A 619 108.52 8.20 6.91
N ARG A 620 109.04 9.38 6.48
CA ARG A 620 110.05 9.55 5.40
C ARG A 620 109.77 8.76 4.11
N SER A 621 108.50 8.57 3.73
CA SER A 621 108.13 8.02 2.42
C SER A 621 107.79 9.17 1.45
N ALA A 622 108.51 9.27 0.33
CA ALA A 622 108.43 10.41 -0.58
C ALA A 622 107.29 10.36 -1.62
N GLU A 623 106.40 9.35 -1.57
CA GLU A 623 105.22 9.25 -2.44
C GLU A 623 103.93 9.24 -1.61
N PRO A 624 102.88 10.01 -1.98
CA PRO A 624 101.58 9.93 -1.32
C PRO A 624 100.98 8.52 -1.49
N SER A 625 100.46 7.93 -0.42
CA SER A 625 99.74 6.65 -0.54
C SER A 625 98.53 6.79 -1.49
N ALA A 626 98.20 5.74 -2.23
CA ALA A 626 97.06 5.72 -3.16
C ALA A 626 95.72 6.15 -2.51
N GLU A 627 95.61 6.02 -1.19
CA GLU A 627 94.46 6.45 -0.39
C GLU A 627 94.39 7.97 -0.24
N ILE A 628 95.52 8.67 -0.09
CA ILE A 628 95.61 10.14 -0.06
C ILE A 628 95.18 10.72 -1.41
N GLU A 629 95.63 10.13 -2.52
CA GLU A 629 95.28 10.61 -3.87
C GLU A 629 93.78 10.44 -4.15
N LYS A 630 93.18 9.32 -3.70
CA LYS A 630 91.74 9.08 -3.78
C LYS A 630 90.94 10.10 -2.97
N MET A 631 91.38 10.41 -1.75
CA MET A 631 90.73 11.42 -0.90
C MET A 631 90.87 12.84 -1.49
N LEU A 632 92.01 13.18 -2.09
CA LEU A 632 92.18 14.46 -2.78
C LEU A 632 91.20 14.62 -3.96
N LYS A 633 91.02 13.56 -4.76
CA LYS A 633 90.02 13.56 -5.85
C LYS A 633 88.60 13.74 -5.33
N GLN A 634 88.26 13.16 -4.17
CA GLN A 634 86.95 13.36 -3.55
C GLN A 634 86.75 14.80 -3.04
N VAL A 635 87.77 15.42 -2.45
CA VAL A 635 87.72 16.82 -2.03
C VAL A 635 87.55 17.77 -3.21
N ILE A 636 88.29 17.55 -4.30
CA ILE A 636 88.17 18.35 -5.53
C ILE A 636 86.77 18.21 -6.13
N ALA A 637 86.24 16.98 -6.24
CA ALA A 637 84.90 16.75 -6.75
C ALA A 637 83.81 17.40 -5.88
N LEU A 638 83.96 17.40 -4.54
CA LEU A 638 83.05 18.10 -3.65
C LEU A 638 83.14 19.63 -3.81
N ASN A 639 84.35 20.16 -3.95
CA ASN A 639 84.57 21.60 -4.13
C ASN A 639 83.99 22.10 -5.47
N ASP A 640 84.16 21.34 -6.55
CA ASP A 640 83.57 21.68 -7.84
C ASP A 640 82.04 21.65 -7.78
N LYS A 641 81.46 20.64 -7.10
CA LYS A 641 80.02 20.55 -6.86
C LYS A 641 79.49 21.72 -6.03
N LEU A 642 80.20 22.12 -4.98
CA LEU A 642 79.89 23.29 -4.15
C LEU A 642 80.05 24.63 -4.89
N SER A 643 80.81 24.68 -5.98
CA SER A 643 80.97 25.88 -6.80
C SER A 643 79.88 26.06 -7.86
N GLN A 644 79.16 24.97 -8.16
CA GLN A 644 78.04 24.94 -9.12
C GLN A 644 76.67 25.11 -8.46
N LEU A 645 76.57 24.78 -7.16
CA LEU A 645 75.47 25.12 -6.25
C LEU A 645 75.64 26.55 -5.72
#